data_AF-A0A0N8H8C0-F1
#
_entry.id   AF-A0A0N8H8C0-F1
#
_cell.length_a   1.000
_cell.length_b   1.000
_cell.length_c   1.000
_cell.angle_alpha   90.00
_cell.angle_beta   90.00
_cell.angle_gamma   90.00
#
_symmetry.space_group_name_H-M   'P 1'
#
loop_
_entity.id
_entity.type
_entity.pdbx_description
1 polymer ?
#
loop_
_entity_poly.entity_id
_entity_poly.type
_entity_poly.pdbx_seq_one_letter_code
_entity_poly.pdbx_strand_id
1 'polypeptide(L)'
;MPGTELNLETLKAFVDGLDSNRTENILTPAAGDAIISPDCALPSPPPPEGQPVANDNTTIAEEISGVYSEVGRLRVDSRGIQRHVGASSAYLFHSAVRSLKRPRLPDATKSEILAPLTATEIVPPPTPESSLGVKCTPRQINLPRRDLCNLCISRFFRDIHSVYWFFSAEQLHNTLDRIYAGDATAATPATLCSLYSILALTCESETQKEWSSASMRPSVTYLTLAKGLVPTFLQEQVHVRLFCSLYLLDLDTALCYGNPPAIDDGIISGVPRAPSEHTLGPGSNMPLDYLEVSCRLAQLRRRLSKLIYQKPRSDSPQLSLSTVSQAISNLREFYSGIPSHLCRYDQVASFHERSVAVLHLRYWSAIIFATRPFLLYKVLHMREPTVESSKKKLFEEFGSVCIDAAQKSLEIIAFLRGRGLLTSLVVFDCGCILEDMQVFLLAMVDSDLATHKLHVETCLHTLQGMEQIFWTKHALPEVAAQLEEYGILNSENRINPTDSHTPDLVFLDFTLQNESIISKAQAPGLVPETARNLYFVLSSLNMGSNGTVAIEEAVVNLEDISWLSETAGLYAPSSDTEKSRHHALTQKLADIHDQRLQRMDAEGVDYMLLSLTSPGCQGEPDPAKAQKLAVAANNWLSGEVALNPRRFGGLAAISMHDASEAAVELRRAVNELGMFGALLDDFQSFGLDSNGKKYYDGPEYHVFWETVQELDVPVYMHPRYPAGEDIQPHGKYGARKHLIGAAVQFHLDLSFHIYALCSSGIFDKFPRVQVVIGHLGEGIPFNLWRADHWYNKPVKKATRPSKHDYKYYFLHNISITTSGNFSTAGLKFCLEELGADRCLFAIDYPYDTIEEAQSWWKDVDLPLAQKRLVGRENAIRLFKLPTGS
;
A
#
# COMPACT_ATOMS: atom_id res chain seq x y z
N MET A 1 40.52 32.84 32.15
CA MET A 1 40.44 34.28 32.46
C MET A 1 39.05 34.78 32.12
N PRO A 2 38.26 35.32 33.06
CA PRO A 2 37.12 36.19 32.73
C PRO A 2 37.64 37.61 32.43
N GLY A 3 37.13 38.24 31.37
CA GLY A 3 37.48 39.63 31.02
C GLY A 3 38.52 39.84 29.92
N THR A 4 38.81 38.82 29.08
CA THR A 4 39.62 38.97 27.87
C THR A 4 38.76 38.68 26.65
N GLU A 5 38.66 39.61 25.69
CA GLU A 5 37.95 39.35 24.44
C GLU A 5 38.74 38.37 23.55
N LEU A 6 38.12 37.25 23.21
CA LEU A 6 38.67 36.26 22.28
C LEU A 6 38.51 36.75 20.84
N ASN A 7 39.50 37.49 20.35
CA ASN A 7 39.59 37.88 18.95
C ASN A 7 40.34 36.83 18.11
N LEU A 8 40.26 36.95 16.79
CA LEU A 8 40.81 35.98 15.82
C LEU A 8 42.33 35.82 15.89
N GLU A 9 43.08 36.81 16.41
CA GLU A 9 44.53 36.69 16.63
C GLU A 9 44.83 35.91 17.90
N THR A 10 44.14 36.19 19.01
CA THR A 10 44.28 35.42 20.27
C THR A 10 43.87 33.96 20.11
N LEU A 11 42.85 33.67 19.29
CA LEU A 11 42.45 32.30 18.95
C LEU A 11 43.49 31.59 18.08
N LYS A 12 44.09 32.26 17.10
CA LYS A 12 45.19 31.69 16.31
C LYS A 12 46.41 31.39 17.17
N ALA A 13 46.88 32.35 17.98
CA ALA A 13 48.02 32.16 18.87
C ALA A 13 47.81 31.00 19.88
N PHE A 14 46.56 30.72 20.27
CA PHE A 14 46.22 29.57 21.11
C PHE A 14 46.27 28.23 20.34
N VAL A 15 45.85 28.21 19.07
CA VAL A 15 45.91 27.02 18.21
C VAL A 15 47.35 26.74 17.75
N ASP A 16 48.08 27.75 17.30
CA ASP A 16 49.49 27.65 16.89
C ASP A 16 50.38 27.12 18.03
N GLY A 17 50.03 27.42 19.29
CA GLY A 17 50.69 26.90 20.50
C GLY A 17 50.35 25.45 20.86
N LEU A 18 49.25 24.88 20.33
CA LEU A 18 48.84 23.50 20.57
C LEU A 18 49.54 22.51 19.61
N ASP A 19 49.79 22.91 18.35
CA ASP A 19 50.53 22.09 17.38
C ASP A 19 52.04 21.99 17.71
N SER A 20 52.60 22.97 18.42
CA SER A 20 53.98 22.90 18.93
C SER A 20 54.07 22.01 20.19
N ASN A 21 54.08 20.70 19.98
CA ASN A 21 53.95 19.67 21.03
C ASN A 21 55.09 19.68 22.09
N ARG A 22 54.96 20.58 23.08
CA ARG A 22 55.80 20.69 24.28
C ARG A 22 54.94 20.79 25.55
N THR A 23 54.35 19.68 25.95
CA THR A 23 53.63 19.57 27.23
C THR A 23 54.59 19.47 28.42
N GLU A 24 55.15 20.59 28.87
CA GLU A 24 55.72 20.72 30.22
C GLU A 24 55.23 21.99 30.94
N ASN A 25 54.57 21.78 32.09
CA ASN A 25 54.50 22.66 33.25
C ASN A 25 54.21 24.17 33.05
N ILE A 26 52.93 24.55 32.98
CA ILE A 26 52.45 25.84 33.53
C ILE A 26 51.27 25.63 34.50
N LEU A 27 51.64 25.43 35.76
CA LEU A 27 51.00 25.93 37.00
C LEU A 27 49.55 25.56 37.35
N THR A 28 49.42 24.77 38.43
CA THR A 28 48.38 24.93 39.46
C THR A 28 48.62 26.21 40.28
N PRO A 29 47.63 26.74 41.02
CA PRO A 29 47.57 26.41 42.46
C PRO A 29 46.18 26.40 43.14
N ALA A 30 46.06 25.54 44.17
CA ALA A 30 45.47 25.75 45.51
C ALA A 30 44.02 26.29 45.74
N ALA A 31 43.33 25.95 46.84
CA ALA A 31 43.42 24.85 47.83
C ALA A 31 42.19 24.87 48.77
N GLY A 32 41.96 23.79 49.53
CA GLY A 32 40.99 23.69 50.64
C GLY A 32 39.69 22.95 50.29
N ASP A 33 39.22 21.95 51.04
CA ASP A 33 39.85 21.28 52.19
C ASP A 33 39.45 19.80 52.32
N ALA A 34 40.12 19.08 53.24
CA ALA A 34 40.08 17.63 53.46
C ALA A 34 38.70 17.06 53.91
N ILE A 35 38.44 15.76 54.09
CA ILE A 35 39.24 14.55 54.46
C ILE A 35 38.49 13.28 53.92
N ILE A 36 38.93 12.01 53.95
CA ILE A 36 40.01 11.24 54.62
C ILE A 36 40.68 10.27 53.61
N SER A 37 41.91 9.81 53.87
CA SER A 37 42.63 8.76 53.10
C SER A 37 42.11 7.32 53.31
N PRO A 38 42.40 6.38 52.38
CA PRO A 38 42.12 4.95 52.55
C PRO A 38 43.26 4.20 53.28
N ASP A 39 42.94 3.12 53.99
CA ASP A 39 43.83 1.96 54.12
C ASP A 39 43.10 0.71 54.67
N CYS A 40 43.18 -0.41 53.94
CA CYS A 40 43.17 -1.82 54.41
C CYS A 40 42.84 -2.77 53.23
N ALA A 41 43.79 -3.64 52.88
CA ALA A 41 43.56 -4.73 51.93
C ALA A 41 43.22 -6.05 52.66
N LEU A 42 42.74 -7.04 51.87
CA LEU A 42 42.54 -8.49 52.11
C LEU A 42 41.07 -8.94 52.06
N PRO A 43 40.79 -10.16 51.53
CA PRO A 43 41.52 -10.91 50.50
C PRO A 43 40.60 -11.31 49.31
N SER A 44 41.19 -11.59 48.15
CA SER A 44 40.47 -12.22 47.04
C SER A 44 40.03 -13.64 47.43
N PRO A 45 38.77 -14.05 47.21
CA PRO A 45 38.40 -15.46 47.28
C PRO A 45 39.10 -16.23 46.14
N PRO A 46 39.35 -17.55 46.31
CA PRO A 46 39.91 -18.37 45.24
C PRO A 46 38.95 -18.45 44.05
N PRO A 47 39.46 -18.64 42.82
CA PRO A 47 38.60 -18.92 41.67
C PRO A 47 37.82 -20.23 41.94
N PRO A 48 36.53 -20.32 41.55
CA PRO A 48 35.77 -21.56 41.68
C PRO A 48 36.35 -22.62 40.72
N GLU A 49 37.05 -23.59 41.28
CA GLU A 49 37.58 -24.72 40.50
C GLU A 49 36.44 -25.61 39.98
N GLY A 50 36.54 -26.02 38.71
CA GLY A 50 36.11 -27.36 38.34
C GLY A 50 34.62 -27.61 38.09
N GLN A 51 33.96 -26.77 37.29
CA GLN A 51 33.24 -27.33 36.14
C GLN A 51 33.59 -26.55 34.87
N PRO A 52 33.96 -27.23 33.76
CA PRO A 52 33.97 -26.58 32.46
C PRO A 52 32.52 -26.31 32.07
N VAL A 53 32.05 -25.07 32.27
CA VAL A 53 30.87 -24.59 31.55
C VAL A 53 31.18 -24.80 30.07
N ALA A 54 30.31 -25.56 29.38
CA ALA A 54 30.58 -25.98 28.02
C ALA A 54 30.87 -24.76 27.14
N ASN A 55 31.85 -24.89 26.24
CA ASN A 55 32.05 -23.92 25.17
C ASN A 55 30.95 -24.11 24.10
N ASP A 56 29.69 -23.85 24.51
CA ASP A 56 28.52 -23.71 23.64
C ASP A 56 28.62 -22.37 22.86
N ASN A 57 29.77 -22.14 22.22
CA ASN A 57 29.91 -21.26 21.05
C ASN A 57 29.20 -21.94 19.86
N THR A 58 27.91 -22.23 20.04
CA THR A 58 27.05 -22.78 19.01
C THR A 58 26.66 -21.65 18.07
N THR A 59 27.06 -21.79 16.81
CA THR A 59 26.89 -20.76 15.79
C THR A 59 25.42 -20.64 15.40
N ILE A 60 24.74 -19.62 15.93
CA ILE A 60 23.34 -19.33 15.59
C ILE A 60 23.24 -18.34 14.40
N ALA A 61 24.40 -17.89 13.89
CA ALA A 61 24.47 -17.07 12.69
C ALA A 61 23.77 -17.70 11.48
N GLU A 62 23.75 -19.03 11.36
CA GLU A 62 23.06 -19.72 10.26
C GLU A 62 21.56 -19.88 10.51
N GLU A 63 21.14 -20.24 11.72
CA GLU A 63 19.73 -20.39 12.09
C GLU A 63 18.97 -19.04 12.06
N ILE A 64 19.54 -18.00 12.68
CA ILE A 64 18.96 -16.65 12.67
C ILE A 64 19.09 -15.98 11.30
N SER A 65 20.19 -16.20 10.55
CA SER A 65 20.23 -15.77 9.14
C SER A 65 19.28 -16.59 8.26
N GLY A 66 18.86 -17.79 8.67
CA GLY A 66 17.78 -18.55 8.07
C GLY A 66 16.49 -17.75 8.10
N VAL A 67 16.03 -17.40 9.31
CA VAL A 67 14.85 -16.55 9.54
C VAL A 67 14.92 -15.24 8.73
N TYR A 68 16.07 -14.55 8.69
CA TYR A 68 16.21 -13.33 7.88
C TYR A 68 16.38 -13.55 6.37
N SER A 69 16.72 -14.76 5.92
CA SER A 69 16.83 -15.08 4.49
C SER A 69 15.49 -15.38 3.85
N GLU A 70 14.58 -16.03 4.61
CA GLU A 70 13.21 -16.33 4.16
C GLU A 70 12.31 -15.08 4.09
N VAL A 71 12.59 -14.07 4.90
CA VAL A 71 11.72 -12.88 5.06
C VAL A 71 11.93 -11.81 3.97
N GLY A 72 12.88 -12.02 3.05
CA GLY A 72 12.99 -11.27 1.79
C GLY A 72 13.75 -9.93 1.87
N ARG A 73 14.48 -9.60 0.79
CA ARG A 73 15.36 -8.41 0.72
C ARG A 73 14.81 -7.25 -0.11
N LEU A 74 13.66 -7.43 -0.76
CA LEU A 74 13.01 -6.45 -1.62
C LEU A 74 11.52 -6.39 -1.27
N ARG A 75 11.02 -5.19 -0.99
CA ARG A 75 9.58 -4.88 -0.93
C ARG A 75 9.17 -4.36 -2.30
N VAL A 76 8.10 -4.90 -2.87
CA VAL A 76 7.35 -4.18 -3.91
C VAL A 76 6.55 -3.08 -3.20
N ASP A 77 6.73 -1.82 -3.59
CA ASP A 77 5.93 -0.71 -3.07
C ASP A 77 4.54 -0.65 -3.74
N SER A 78 3.66 0.24 -3.27
CA SER A 78 2.31 0.47 -3.83
C SER A 78 2.32 1.22 -5.17
N ARG A 79 3.36 1.00 -5.97
CA ARG A 79 3.55 1.41 -7.38
C ARG A 79 4.24 0.31 -8.20
N GLY A 80 4.46 -0.89 -7.64
CA GLY A 80 5.17 -1.98 -8.31
C GLY A 80 6.71 -1.89 -8.23
N ILE A 81 7.28 -0.91 -7.53
CA ILE A 81 8.73 -0.69 -7.52
C ILE A 81 9.39 -1.55 -6.43
N GLN A 82 10.35 -2.39 -6.83
CA GLN A 82 11.17 -3.18 -5.91
C GLN A 82 12.16 -2.27 -5.14
N ARG A 83 11.81 -1.92 -3.90
CA ARG A 83 12.66 -1.16 -2.96
C ARG A 83 13.37 -2.12 -2.00
N HIS A 84 14.68 -1.93 -1.82
CA HIS A 84 15.44 -2.67 -0.82
C HIS A 84 15.00 -2.28 0.60
N VAL A 85 14.53 -3.26 1.39
CA VAL A 85 14.23 -3.07 2.81
C VAL A 85 15.41 -3.55 3.63
N GLY A 86 16.01 -2.66 4.40
CA GLY A 86 17.07 -2.99 5.35
C GLY A 86 16.59 -4.00 6.38
N ALA A 87 17.42 -5.02 6.63
CA ALA A 87 17.08 -6.19 7.46
C ALA A 87 16.62 -5.86 8.90
N SER A 88 16.95 -4.67 9.42
CA SER A 88 16.49 -4.18 10.73
C SER A 88 15.09 -3.55 10.75
N SER A 89 14.38 -3.50 9.61
CA SER A 89 13.03 -2.93 9.55
C SER A 89 12.04 -3.64 10.47
N ALA A 90 11.17 -2.86 11.13
CA ALA A 90 9.98 -3.42 11.79
C ALA A 90 9.05 -4.14 10.78
N TYR A 91 8.98 -3.66 9.53
CA TYR A 91 8.15 -4.23 8.47
C TYR A 91 8.43 -5.72 8.20
N LEU A 92 9.69 -6.12 8.20
CA LEU A 92 10.10 -7.51 7.96
C LEU A 92 9.64 -8.43 9.09
N PHE A 93 9.76 -7.97 10.34
CA PHE A 93 9.24 -8.68 11.51
C PHE A 93 7.71 -8.82 11.44
N HIS A 94 6.98 -7.74 11.12
CA HIS A 94 5.51 -7.79 10.97
C HIS A 94 5.07 -8.75 9.85
N SER A 95 5.79 -8.79 8.73
CA SER A 95 5.55 -9.74 7.64
C SER A 95 5.73 -11.20 8.09
N ALA A 96 6.75 -11.48 8.90
CA ALA A 96 6.97 -12.81 9.45
C ALA A 96 5.83 -13.24 10.40
N VAL A 97 5.36 -12.36 11.28
CA VAL A 97 4.19 -12.62 12.16
C VAL A 97 2.93 -12.91 11.35
N ARG A 98 2.68 -12.18 10.26
CA ARG A 98 1.58 -12.45 9.31
C ARG A 98 1.68 -13.84 8.66
N SER A 99 2.89 -14.28 8.33
CA SER A 99 3.09 -15.56 7.63
C SER A 99 2.66 -16.80 8.42
N LEU A 100 2.68 -16.73 9.76
CA LEU A 100 2.43 -17.86 10.68
C LEU A 100 1.06 -18.54 10.52
N LYS A 101 0.07 -17.85 9.95
CA LYS A 101 -1.29 -18.40 9.77
C LYS A 101 -1.50 -19.14 8.45
N ARG A 102 -0.52 -19.11 7.52
CA ARG A 102 -0.60 -19.79 6.21
C ARG A 102 0.33 -21.02 6.22
N PRO A 103 -0.15 -22.21 5.81
CA PRO A 103 0.73 -23.36 5.68
C PRO A 103 1.77 -23.09 4.59
N ARG A 104 3.05 -23.19 4.93
CA ARG A 104 4.13 -23.17 3.94
C ARG A 104 4.04 -24.43 3.09
N LEU A 105 3.93 -24.28 1.77
CA LEU A 105 4.16 -25.39 0.84
C LEU A 105 5.63 -25.82 0.95
N PRO A 106 5.93 -27.12 1.11
CA PRO A 106 7.29 -27.62 0.90
C PRO A 106 7.66 -27.53 -0.59
N ASP A 107 8.96 -27.50 -0.88
CA ASP A 107 9.54 -27.47 -2.23
C ASP A 107 9.20 -26.25 -3.12
N ALA A 108 9.44 -25.06 -2.59
CA ALA A 108 10.00 -23.97 -3.41
C ALA A 108 11.54 -24.10 -3.40
N THR A 109 12.15 -24.41 -4.55
CA THR A 109 13.60 -24.65 -4.65
C THR A 109 14.42 -23.39 -4.37
N LYS A 110 15.64 -23.58 -3.82
CA LYS A 110 16.60 -22.51 -3.55
C LYS A 110 17.09 -21.89 -4.87
N SER A 111 16.38 -20.90 -5.39
CA SER A 111 16.86 -20.06 -6.48
C SER A 111 18.08 -19.27 -6.01
N GLU A 112 19.16 -19.32 -6.79
CA GLU A 112 20.47 -18.87 -6.35
C GLU A 112 20.67 -17.35 -6.45
N ILE A 113 21.61 -16.90 -5.64
CA ILE A 113 22.23 -15.57 -5.57
C ILE A 113 22.25 -14.85 -6.94
N LEU A 114 21.46 -13.78 -7.08
CA LEU A 114 21.82 -12.67 -7.96
C LEU A 114 22.81 -11.75 -7.23
N ALA A 115 23.91 -11.43 -7.91
CA ALA A 115 24.94 -10.53 -7.41
C ALA A 115 24.40 -9.09 -7.23
N PRO A 116 24.99 -8.27 -6.35
CA PRO A 116 24.62 -6.86 -6.28
C PRO A 116 24.89 -6.20 -7.65
N LEU A 117 23.87 -5.54 -8.22
CA LEU A 117 24.10 -4.66 -9.35
C LEU A 117 25.08 -3.56 -8.92
N THR A 118 26.21 -3.52 -9.60
CA THR A 118 27.28 -2.56 -9.38
C THR A 118 26.73 -1.13 -9.47
N ALA A 119 27.20 -0.24 -8.61
CA ALA A 119 26.91 1.18 -8.77
C ALA A 119 27.58 1.71 -10.04
N THR A 120 26.82 1.79 -11.13
CA THR A 120 27.12 2.67 -12.25
C THR A 120 26.52 4.05 -11.96
N GLU A 121 27.35 5.08 -12.01
CA GLU A 121 26.89 6.45 -11.86
C GLU A 121 26.02 6.84 -13.07
N ILE A 122 24.69 6.81 -12.90
CA ILE A 122 23.78 7.47 -13.83
C ILE A 122 23.89 8.98 -13.58
N VAL A 123 24.96 9.56 -14.10
CA VAL A 123 25.06 11.00 -14.34
C VAL A 123 23.87 11.36 -15.25
N PRO A 124 22.98 12.28 -14.83
CA PRO A 124 21.86 12.67 -15.68
C PRO A 124 22.39 13.32 -16.96
N PRO A 125 21.74 13.12 -18.12
CA PRO A 125 22.22 13.68 -19.37
C PRO A 125 22.25 15.22 -19.28
N PRO A 126 23.32 15.88 -19.77
CA PRO A 126 23.40 17.33 -19.76
C PRO A 126 22.33 17.91 -20.69
N THR A 127 21.28 18.49 -20.10
CA THR A 127 20.33 19.31 -20.85
C THR A 127 21.01 20.61 -21.31
N PRO A 128 20.67 21.10 -22.51
CA PRO A 128 21.56 21.99 -23.27
C PRO A 128 21.71 23.39 -22.67
N GLU A 129 22.86 24.01 -22.94
CA GLU A 129 23.21 25.34 -22.44
C GLU A 129 22.28 26.45 -22.96
N SER A 130 21.45 26.98 -22.06
CA SER A 130 21.01 28.38 -22.10
C SER A 130 20.56 28.82 -20.71
N SER A 131 21.06 29.90 -20.10
CA SER A 131 22.00 30.92 -20.59
C SER A 131 23.07 31.23 -19.53
N LEU A 132 24.33 31.44 -19.94
CA LEU A 132 25.33 32.06 -19.07
C LEU A 132 24.94 33.52 -18.77
N GLY A 133 25.06 33.95 -17.50
CA GLY A 133 25.17 35.38 -17.19
C GLY A 133 24.08 36.04 -16.34
N VAL A 134 23.47 35.37 -15.36
CA VAL A 134 22.72 36.06 -14.28
C VAL A 134 23.42 35.87 -12.93
N LYS A 135 23.73 36.98 -12.25
CA LYS A 135 24.35 36.97 -10.92
C LYS A 135 23.33 36.56 -9.86
N CYS A 136 23.78 35.81 -8.85
CA CYS A 136 22.93 35.37 -7.74
C CYS A 136 22.25 36.58 -7.07
N THR A 137 20.91 36.52 -6.97
CA THR A 137 20.06 37.56 -6.35
C THR A 137 18.92 36.89 -5.57
N PRO A 138 18.47 37.47 -4.44
CA PRO A 138 17.73 36.72 -3.42
C PRO A 138 16.23 36.57 -3.71
N ARG A 139 15.82 35.51 -4.42
CA ARG A 139 14.41 35.09 -4.57
C ARG A 139 14.22 33.57 -4.74
N GLN A 140 14.49 32.75 -3.71
CA GLN A 140 14.03 31.34 -3.68
C GLN A 140 13.98 30.63 -2.30
N ILE A 141 13.76 31.36 -1.20
CA ILE A 141 13.45 30.74 0.10
C ILE A 141 12.06 30.11 0.01
N ASN A 142 11.96 28.79 0.19
CA ASN A 142 10.78 28.00 -0.18
C ASN A 142 9.74 27.88 0.95
N LEU A 143 9.51 28.94 1.74
CA LEU A 143 8.53 28.94 2.83
C LEU A 143 7.08 29.15 2.31
N PRO A 144 6.06 28.61 3.00
CA PRO A 144 4.65 28.86 2.68
C PRO A 144 4.23 30.28 3.13
N ARG A 145 2.94 30.60 3.07
CA ARG A 145 2.39 31.83 3.69
C ARG A 145 2.70 31.85 5.20
N ARG A 146 2.97 33.05 5.75
CA ARG A 146 3.34 33.26 7.16
C ARG A 146 2.33 32.68 8.14
N ASP A 147 1.04 32.80 7.83
CA ASP A 147 -0.07 32.26 8.63
C ASP A 147 0.01 30.73 8.76
N LEU A 148 0.30 30.04 7.65
CA LEU A 148 0.47 28.58 7.60
C LEU A 148 1.75 28.14 8.30
N CYS A 149 2.85 28.89 8.11
CA CYS A 149 4.12 28.61 8.78
C CYS A 149 3.99 28.74 10.30
N ASN A 150 3.29 29.78 10.78
CA ASN A 150 2.96 29.95 12.19
C ASN A 150 2.14 28.77 12.74
N LEU A 151 1.11 28.30 12.02
CA LEU A 151 0.31 27.14 12.46
C LEU A 151 1.15 25.87 12.59
N CYS A 152 2.00 25.56 11.60
CA CYS A 152 2.96 24.45 11.66
C CYS A 152 3.91 24.57 12.86
N ILE A 153 4.45 25.77 13.11
CA ILE A 153 5.34 26.04 14.23
C ILE A 153 4.61 25.88 15.58
N SER A 154 3.38 26.37 15.71
CA SER A 154 2.55 26.15 16.89
C SER A 154 2.23 24.67 17.14
N ARG A 155 1.91 23.90 16.10
CA ARG A 155 1.68 22.44 16.19
C ARG A 155 2.95 21.72 16.64
N PHE A 156 4.11 22.08 16.08
CA PHE A 156 5.41 21.53 16.48
C PHE A 156 5.73 21.81 17.95
N PHE A 157 5.55 23.05 18.43
CA PHE A 157 5.82 23.41 19.83
C PHE A 157 4.88 22.73 20.82
N ARG A 158 3.64 22.41 20.41
CA ARG A 158 2.64 21.69 21.20
C ARG A 158 2.94 20.18 21.28
N ASP A 159 3.19 19.54 20.14
CA ASP A 159 3.10 18.07 20.01
C ASP A 159 4.48 17.36 19.92
N ILE A 160 5.50 18.06 19.40
CA ILE A 160 6.74 17.42 18.89
C ILE A 160 7.99 17.90 19.63
N HIS A 161 8.04 19.17 20.03
CA HIS A 161 9.24 19.87 20.48
C HIS A 161 9.95 19.26 21.71
N SER A 162 9.21 18.62 22.60
CA SER A 162 9.78 17.91 23.77
C SER A 162 10.54 16.63 23.39
N VAL A 163 10.42 16.13 22.16
CA VAL A 163 11.17 14.96 21.64
C VAL A 163 12.28 15.38 20.67
N TYR A 164 12.08 16.44 19.89
CA TYR A 164 13.05 16.96 18.93
C TYR A 164 13.25 18.47 19.11
N TRP A 165 14.46 18.91 19.48
CA TRP A 165 14.79 20.30 19.76
C TRP A 165 15.53 20.96 18.59
N PHE A 166 14.83 21.79 17.83
CA PHE A 166 15.43 22.57 16.74
C PHE A 166 15.81 24.00 17.17
N PHE A 167 14.90 24.72 17.84
CA PHE A 167 15.12 26.08 18.35
C PHE A 167 14.20 26.38 19.55
N SER A 168 14.48 27.46 20.29
CA SER A 168 13.49 28.07 21.18
C SER A 168 12.44 28.84 20.37
N ALA A 169 11.21 28.95 20.91
CA ALA A 169 10.10 29.63 20.22
C ALA A 169 10.40 31.10 19.90
N GLU A 170 10.98 31.84 20.86
CA GLU A 170 11.32 33.25 20.68
C GLU A 170 12.36 33.46 19.56
N GLN A 171 13.45 32.69 19.57
CA GLN A 171 14.49 32.78 18.53
C GLN A 171 13.94 32.39 17.15
N LEU A 172 13.05 31.39 17.10
CA LEU A 172 12.44 30.94 15.86
C LEU A 172 11.49 31.99 15.29
N HIS A 173 10.57 32.55 16.08
CA HIS A 173 9.67 33.62 15.64
C HIS A 173 10.45 34.89 15.24
N ASN A 174 11.40 35.35 16.05
CA ASN A 174 12.24 36.52 15.74
C ASN A 174 13.10 36.34 14.46
N THR A 175 13.38 35.10 14.05
CA THR A 175 14.12 34.81 12.81
C THR A 175 13.19 34.60 11.62
N LEU A 176 12.02 33.98 11.83
CA LEU A 176 10.95 33.87 10.84
C LEU A 176 10.44 35.26 10.40
N ASP A 177 10.25 36.17 11.36
CA ASP A 177 9.84 37.55 11.11
C ASP A 177 10.83 38.30 10.21
N ARG A 178 12.13 38.15 10.48
CA ARG A 178 13.20 38.71 9.64
C ARG A 178 13.20 38.12 8.23
N ILE A 179 13.05 36.80 8.10
CA ILE A 179 12.96 36.13 6.78
C ILE A 179 11.76 36.65 5.98
N TYR A 180 10.56 36.77 6.57
CA TYR A 180 9.40 37.35 5.88
C TYR A 180 9.51 38.87 5.62
N ALA A 181 10.31 39.60 6.41
CA ALA A 181 10.67 40.99 6.14
C ALA A 181 11.71 41.16 5.01
N GLY A 182 12.27 40.06 4.49
CA GLY A 182 13.25 40.07 3.40
C GLY A 182 14.72 40.16 3.85
N ASP A 183 15.01 39.97 5.14
CA ASP A 183 16.38 39.88 5.65
C ASP A 183 17.04 38.56 5.20
N ALA A 184 17.87 38.66 4.16
CA ALA A 184 18.64 37.53 3.65
C ALA A 184 19.67 36.98 4.66
N THR A 185 20.07 37.73 5.69
CA THR A 185 21.03 37.28 6.70
C THR A 185 20.39 36.35 7.75
N ALA A 186 19.07 36.44 7.94
CA ALA A 186 18.33 35.54 8.84
C ALA A 186 18.18 34.12 8.27
N ALA A 187 18.29 33.94 6.95
CA ALA A 187 18.06 32.69 6.22
C ALA A 187 19.29 31.74 6.20
N THR A 188 19.93 31.53 7.34
CA THR A 188 21.11 30.65 7.45
C THR A 188 20.78 29.17 7.16
N PRO A 189 21.75 28.33 6.75
CA PRO A 189 21.51 26.91 6.47
C PRO A 189 20.87 26.14 7.63
N ALA A 190 21.30 26.40 8.87
CA ALA A 190 20.71 25.79 10.07
C ALA A 190 19.26 26.27 10.30
N THR A 191 19.00 27.57 10.15
CA THR A 191 17.64 28.14 10.27
C THR A 191 16.68 27.52 9.26
N LEU A 192 17.09 27.46 7.99
CA LEU A 192 16.30 26.86 6.92
C LEU A 192 16.11 25.35 7.13
N CYS A 193 17.15 24.62 7.57
CA CYS A 193 17.04 23.19 7.86
C CYS A 193 16.00 22.91 8.96
N SER A 194 16.03 23.66 10.06
CA SER A 194 15.04 23.56 11.14
C SER A 194 13.63 23.92 10.67
N LEU A 195 13.45 25.02 9.94
CA LEU A 195 12.13 25.43 9.43
C LEU A 195 11.54 24.39 8.48
N TYR A 196 12.36 23.86 7.57
CA TYR A 196 11.94 22.77 6.69
C TYR A 196 11.71 21.46 7.47
N SER A 197 12.43 21.18 8.55
CA SER A 197 12.17 20.01 9.41
C SER A 197 10.84 20.14 10.18
N ILE A 198 10.53 21.33 10.70
CA ILE A 198 9.23 21.63 11.34
C ILE A 198 8.09 21.46 10.33
N LEU A 199 8.23 22.04 9.13
CA LEU A 199 7.24 21.89 8.06
C LEU A 199 7.11 20.42 7.60
N ALA A 200 8.21 19.67 7.50
CA ALA A 200 8.17 18.24 7.16
C ALA A 200 7.40 17.39 8.18
N LEU A 201 7.39 17.78 9.46
CA LEU A 201 6.74 17.07 10.56
C LEU A 201 5.30 17.53 10.85
N THR A 202 4.85 18.64 10.26
CA THR A 202 3.55 19.26 10.60
C THR A 202 2.72 19.73 9.40
N CYS A 203 3.27 19.72 8.18
CA CYS A 203 2.53 19.98 6.94
C CYS A 203 1.73 18.74 6.53
N GLU A 204 0.46 18.72 6.92
CA GLU A 204 -0.49 17.67 6.55
C GLU A 204 -1.15 17.95 5.18
N SER A 205 -1.55 16.90 4.46
CA SER A 205 -2.31 17.05 3.21
C SER A 205 -3.75 17.50 3.46
N GLU A 206 -4.40 17.08 4.56
CA GLU A 206 -5.80 17.43 4.81
C GLU A 206 -5.99 18.92 5.15
N THR A 207 -4.99 19.58 5.76
CA THR A 207 -4.97 21.05 5.88
C THR A 207 -4.90 21.79 4.54
N GLN A 208 -4.61 21.11 3.42
CA GLN A 208 -4.71 21.71 2.09
C GLN A 208 -6.17 21.75 1.57
N LYS A 209 -7.10 20.91 2.09
CA LYS A 209 -8.50 20.86 1.64
C LYS A 209 -9.30 22.12 2.01
N GLU A 210 -8.97 22.81 3.11
CA GLU A 210 -9.53 24.14 3.42
C GLU A 210 -8.85 25.29 2.65
N TRP A 211 -7.64 25.09 2.12
CA TRP A 211 -6.79 26.15 1.57
C TRP A 211 -6.32 25.86 0.14
N SER A 212 -7.30 25.77 -0.77
CA SER A 212 -7.15 25.53 -2.21
C SER A 212 -6.41 26.65 -2.97
N SER A 213 -5.10 26.77 -2.74
CA SER A 213 -4.19 27.58 -3.55
C SER A 213 -2.77 27.01 -3.51
N ALA A 214 -1.99 27.21 -4.58
CA ALA A 214 -0.66 26.62 -4.79
C ALA A 214 0.47 27.24 -3.92
N SER A 215 0.25 27.30 -2.60
CA SER A 215 1.04 28.09 -1.65
C SER A 215 1.80 27.29 -0.59
N MET A 216 1.56 25.98 -0.48
CA MET A 216 2.23 25.09 0.48
C MET A 216 2.71 23.82 -0.24
N ARG A 217 4.00 23.50 -0.09
CA ARG A 217 4.57 22.23 -0.60
C ARG A 217 4.32 21.12 0.44
N PRO A 218 4.28 19.84 0.07
CA PRO A 218 4.03 18.80 1.06
C PRO A 218 5.32 18.37 1.80
N SER A 219 5.16 17.59 2.88
CA SER A 219 6.20 17.19 3.85
C SER A 219 7.59 16.76 3.31
N VAL A 220 7.72 15.71 2.48
CA VAL A 220 9.02 15.24 1.94
C VAL A 220 9.76 16.27 1.11
N THR A 221 9.08 17.23 0.45
CA THR A 221 9.78 18.31 -0.23
C THR A 221 10.56 19.16 0.78
N TYR A 222 9.96 19.43 1.94
CA TYR A 222 10.66 20.05 3.06
C TYR A 222 11.70 19.12 3.69
N LEU A 223 11.44 17.81 3.83
CA LEU A 223 12.44 16.87 4.36
C LEU A 223 13.71 16.79 3.48
N THR A 224 13.55 16.78 2.15
CA THR A 224 14.67 16.78 1.19
C THR A 224 15.43 18.11 1.23
N LEU A 225 14.72 19.25 1.33
CA LEU A 225 15.35 20.56 1.53
C LEU A 225 16.11 20.65 2.87
N ALA A 226 15.58 20.06 3.94
CA ALA A 226 16.25 19.98 5.24
C ALA A 226 17.51 19.11 5.16
N LYS A 227 17.41 17.89 4.58
CA LYS A 227 18.54 16.96 4.42
C LYS A 227 19.67 17.55 3.58
N GLY A 228 19.36 18.29 2.51
CA GLY A 228 20.35 18.95 1.67
C GLY A 228 21.19 20.03 2.38
N LEU A 229 20.72 20.57 3.51
CA LEU A 229 21.43 21.60 4.29
C LEU A 229 22.32 21.04 5.41
N VAL A 230 22.17 19.76 5.77
CA VAL A 230 22.90 19.13 6.88
C VAL A 230 24.43 19.19 6.73
N PRO A 231 25.04 18.92 5.55
CA PRO A 231 26.49 19.01 5.39
C PRO A 231 27.05 20.43 5.59
N THR A 232 26.24 21.47 5.36
CA THR A 232 26.70 22.86 5.39
C THR A 232 26.88 23.38 6.82
N PHE A 233 25.87 23.27 7.68
CA PHE A 233 25.97 23.81 9.05
C PHE A 233 26.81 22.93 10.00
N LEU A 234 27.09 21.67 9.62
CA LEU A 234 28.00 20.80 10.38
C LEU A 234 29.44 21.31 10.41
N GLN A 235 29.88 22.04 9.38
CA GLN A 235 31.23 22.62 9.31
C GLN A 235 31.44 23.77 10.32
N GLU A 236 30.36 24.39 10.80
CA GLU A 236 30.40 25.57 11.68
C GLU A 236 30.42 25.22 13.18
N GLN A 237 30.15 23.95 13.53
CA GLN A 237 29.98 23.42 14.91
C GLN A 237 28.92 24.09 15.82
N VAL A 238 28.33 25.24 15.44
CA VAL A 238 27.37 26.01 16.27
C VAL A 238 26.09 25.22 16.63
N HIS A 239 25.70 24.23 15.82
CA HIS A 239 24.34 23.67 15.83
C HIS A 239 24.22 22.21 16.33
N VAL A 240 24.98 21.84 17.38
CA VAL A 240 24.99 20.48 17.96
C VAL A 240 23.58 19.96 18.32
N ARG A 241 22.73 20.76 18.99
CA ARG A 241 21.36 20.33 19.38
C ARG A 241 20.46 19.99 18.19
N LEU A 242 20.56 20.76 17.10
CA LEU A 242 19.85 20.50 15.84
C LEU A 242 20.31 19.17 15.24
N PHE A 243 21.62 18.94 15.19
CA PHE A 243 22.19 17.69 14.69
C PHE A 243 21.76 16.47 15.52
N CYS A 244 21.82 16.55 16.85
CA CYS A 244 21.34 15.48 17.74
C CYS A 244 19.85 15.16 17.51
N SER A 245 19.00 16.19 17.40
CA SER A 245 17.58 16.01 17.13
C SER A 245 17.29 15.39 15.76
N LEU A 246 18.03 15.79 14.73
CA LEU A 246 17.94 15.21 13.39
C LEU A 246 18.47 13.77 13.34
N TYR A 247 19.53 13.43 14.08
CA TYR A 247 20.07 12.08 14.18
C TYR A 247 19.07 11.10 14.83
N LEU A 248 18.41 11.54 15.90
CA LEU A 248 17.35 10.76 16.56
C LEU A 248 16.16 10.56 15.61
N LEU A 249 15.68 11.63 14.98
CA LEU A 249 14.56 11.57 14.04
C LEU A 249 14.87 10.67 12.83
N ASP A 250 16.05 10.81 12.21
CA ASP A 250 16.48 10.02 11.06
C ASP A 250 16.64 8.53 11.42
N LEU A 251 17.08 8.19 12.64
CA LEU A 251 17.15 6.81 13.12
C LEU A 251 15.77 6.20 13.42
N ASP A 252 14.91 6.91 14.17
CA ASP A 252 13.56 6.43 14.50
C ASP A 252 12.74 6.22 13.21
N THR A 253 12.91 7.13 12.24
CA THR A 253 12.40 7.04 10.86
C THR A 253 12.98 5.83 10.11
N ALA A 254 14.30 5.66 10.10
CA ALA A 254 14.99 4.58 9.39
C ALA A 254 14.56 3.19 9.88
N LEU A 255 14.46 2.98 11.19
CA LEU A 255 14.08 1.69 11.79
C LEU A 255 12.62 1.31 11.53
N CYS A 256 11.71 2.29 11.47
CA CYS A 256 10.30 2.03 11.17
C CYS A 256 10.11 1.56 9.72
N TYR A 257 10.80 2.17 8.75
CA TYR A 257 10.65 1.83 7.33
C TYR A 257 11.59 0.73 6.83
N GLY A 258 12.79 0.61 7.42
CA GLY A 258 13.90 -0.16 6.85
C GLY A 258 14.76 0.60 5.84
N ASN A 259 14.61 1.91 5.71
CA ASN A 259 15.55 2.71 4.93
C ASN A 259 16.89 2.80 5.68
N PRO A 260 18.05 2.83 4.99
CA PRO A 260 19.29 3.19 5.66
C PRO A 260 19.20 4.62 6.21
N PRO A 261 19.72 4.89 7.42
CA PRO A 261 19.79 6.27 7.93
C PRO A 261 20.73 7.10 7.06
N ALA A 262 20.38 8.37 6.86
CA ALA A 262 21.17 9.33 6.08
C ALA A 262 22.35 9.91 6.88
N ILE A 263 22.30 9.87 8.22
CA ILE A 263 23.37 10.38 9.09
C ILE A 263 24.21 9.21 9.62
N ASP A 264 25.51 9.19 9.32
CA ASP A 264 26.44 8.15 9.77
C ASP A 264 27.00 8.39 11.19
N ASP A 265 27.40 7.31 11.85
CA ASP A 265 27.92 7.31 13.22
C ASP A 265 29.27 8.04 13.34
N GLY A 266 30.11 7.99 12.29
CA GLY A 266 31.43 8.62 12.27
C GLY A 266 31.40 10.14 12.45
N ILE A 267 30.28 10.79 12.11
CA ILE A 267 30.07 12.23 12.27
C ILE A 267 29.94 12.60 13.76
N ILE A 268 29.32 11.75 14.59
CA ILE A 268 29.13 12.04 16.02
C ILE A 268 30.45 11.96 16.80
N SER A 269 31.41 11.14 16.39
CA SER A 269 32.73 11.07 17.03
C SER A 269 33.49 12.41 17.06
N GLY A 270 33.16 13.34 16.16
CA GLY A 270 33.73 14.69 16.12
C GLY A 270 32.87 15.77 16.81
N VAL A 271 31.70 15.43 17.34
CA VAL A 271 30.82 16.39 18.03
C VAL A 271 31.35 16.66 19.45
N PRO A 272 31.52 17.94 19.86
CA PRO A 272 31.96 18.26 21.21
C PRO A 272 31.03 17.65 22.27
N ARG A 273 31.61 16.91 23.24
CA ARG A 273 30.84 16.15 24.25
C ARG A 273 29.92 17.01 25.12
N ALA A 274 30.24 18.28 25.32
CA ALA A 274 29.41 19.20 26.12
C ALA A 274 29.63 20.68 25.75
N PRO A 275 28.99 21.20 24.68
CA PRO A 275 28.58 22.60 24.67
C PRO A 275 27.49 22.73 25.75
N SER A 276 27.89 23.02 27.00
CA SER A 276 27.05 22.76 28.17
C SER A 276 25.62 23.31 28.00
N GLU A 277 24.62 22.52 28.37
CA GLU A 277 23.23 22.89 28.11
C GLU A 277 22.77 24.12 28.91
N HIS A 278 23.51 24.46 29.97
CA HIS A 278 23.45 25.74 30.67
C HIS A 278 23.80 26.95 29.77
N THR A 279 24.77 26.82 28.85
CA THR A 279 25.21 27.89 27.94
C THR A 279 24.20 28.17 26.84
N LEU A 280 23.46 27.14 26.41
CA LEU A 280 22.48 27.21 25.32
C LEU A 280 21.05 27.50 25.78
N GLY A 281 20.85 27.65 27.10
CA GLY A 281 19.55 27.74 27.75
C GLY A 281 18.81 26.39 27.78
N PRO A 282 18.37 25.90 28.95
CA PRO A 282 17.31 24.91 29.01
C PRO A 282 15.99 25.62 28.67
N GLY A 283 15.56 25.54 27.41
CA GLY A 283 14.22 25.97 27.04
C GLY A 283 13.17 25.03 27.68
N SER A 284 11.96 25.54 27.89
CA SER A 284 11.04 25.03 28.92
C SER A 284 10.56 23.58 28.83
N ASN A 285 10.84 22.83 27.75
CA ASN A 285 10.18 21.56 27.44
C ASN A 285 11.14 20.36 27.27
N MET A 286 12.42 20.50 27.60
CA MET A 286 13.41 19.42 27.50
C MET A 286 14.45 19.48 28.63
N PRO A 287 14.58 18.41 29.44
CA PRO A 287 15.49 18.39 30.58
C PRO A 287 16.95 18.24 30.14
N LEU A 288 17.85 18.69 31.02
CA LEU A 288 19.30 18.55 30.83
C LEU A 288 19.70 17.08 30.60
N ASP A 289 20.71 16.88 29.77
CA ASP A 289 21.33 15.59 29.40
C ASP A 289 20.46 14.69 28.51
N TYR A 290 19.17 15.01 28.30
CA TYR A 290 18.24 14.19 27.51
C TYR A 290 18.75 13.87 26.10
N LEU A 291 19.34 14.86 25.42
CA LEU A 291 19.87 14.66 24.06
C LEU A 291 21.13 13.78 24.06
N GLU A 292 22.03 13.93 25.04
CA GLU A 292 23.23 13.08 25.13
C GLU A 292 22.83 11.62 25.42
N VAL A 293 21.97 11.41 26.42
CA VAL A 293 21.50 10.08 26.84
C VAL A 293 20.69 9.42 25.72
N SER A 294 19.83 10.16 25.01
CA SER A 294 19.12 9.67 23.82
C SER A 294 20.08 9.31 22.68
N CYS A 295 21.08 10.14 22.38
CA CYS A 295 22.08 9.85 21.33
C CYS A 295 22.93 8.62 21.68
N ARG A 296 23.31 8.42 22.95
CA ARG A 296 24.02 7.23 23.44
C ARG A 296 23.17 5.96 23.27
N LEU A 297 21.88 6.02 23.59
CA LEU A 297 20.95 4.92 23.35
C LEU A 297 20.77 4.60 21.85
N ALA A 298 20.65 5.63 21.02
CA ALA A 298 20.58 5.50 19.56
C ALA A 298 21.84 4.82 18.97
N GLN A 299 23.04 5.16 19.46
CA GLN A 299 24.28 4.48 19.10
C GLN A 299 24.28 3.00 19.53
N LEU A 300 23.79 2.67 20.73
CA LEU A 300 23.63 1.27 21.16
C LEU A 300 22.64 0.51 20.26
N ARG A 301 21.49 1.11 19.91
CA ARG A 301 20.50 0.52 19.00
C ARG A 301 21.06 0.31 17.58
N ARG A 302 21.90 1.21 17.08
CA ARG A 302 22.64 1.01 15.80
C ARG A 302 23.69 -0.10 15.88
N ARG A 303 24.40 -0.24 17.01
CA ARG A 303 25.32 -1.38 17.23
C ARG A 303 24.57 -2.71 17.25
N LEU A 304 23.41 -2.77 17.92
CA LEU A 304 22.49 -3.93 17.88
C LEU A 304 21.99 -4.22 16.46
N SER A 305 21.64 -3.20 15.68
CA SER A 305 21.26 -3.36 14.27
C SER A 305 22.38 -3.92 13.41
N LYS A 306 23.64 -3.52 13.67
CA LYS A 306 24.83 -4.04 12.98
C LYS A 306 25.20 -5.46 13.43
N LEU A 307 24.94 -5.82 14.69
CA LEU A 307 25.22 -7.14 15.28
C LEU A 307 24.19 -8.22 14.88
N ILE A 308 22.90 -7.92 15.02
CA ILE A 308 21.83 -8.93 14.98
C ILE A 308 21.22 -9.06 13.57
N TYR A 309 21.14 -7.97 12.81
CA TYR A 309 20.36 -7.91 11.56
C TYR A 309 21.21 -7.78 10.29
N GLN A 310 22.50 -7.44 10.37
CA GLN A 310 23.37 -7.38 9.18
C GLN A 310 24.09 -8.72 8.97
N LYS A 311 24.12 -9.22 7.74
CA LYS A 311 24.84 -10.48 7.42
C LYS A 311 26.35 -10.27 7.66
N PRO A 312 27.03 -11.17 8.39
CA PRO A 312 28.48 -11.13 8.55
C PRO A 312 29.20 -11.06 7.19
N ARG A 313 30.28 -10.28 7.11
CA ARG A 313 31.29 -10.46 6.06
C ARG A 313 32.09 -11.73 6.36
N SER A 314 32.79 -12.28 5.37
CA SER A 314 33.59 -13.52 5.51
C SER A 314 34.52 -13.51 6.73
N ASP A 315 35.05 -12.33 7.06
CA ASP A 315 36.11 -12.14 8.06
C ASP A 315 35.55 -11.65 9.40
N SER A 316 34.22 -11.64 9.57
CA SER A 316 33.53 -11.16 10.78
C SER A 316 33.22 -12.31 11.75
N PRO A 317 33.34 -12.13 13.07
CA PRO A 317 32.96 -13.15 14.04
C PRO A 317 31.48 -13.50 13.91
N GLN A 318 31.16 -14.79 13.94
CA GLN A 318 29.79 -15.29 13.83
C GLN A 318 28.97 -14.96 15.09
N LEU A 319 27.67 -14.71 14.93
CA LEU A 319 26.76 -14.37 16.02
C LEU A 319 26.63 -15.54 17.03
N SER A 320 26.97 -15.26 18.29
CA SER A 320 26.81 -16.17 19.44
C SER A 320 25.78 -15.66 20.45
N LEU A 321 25.18 -16.57 21.21
CA LEU A 321 24.30 -16.22 22.33
C LEU A 321 25.01 -15.33 23.36
N SER A 322 26.27 -15.60 23.66
CA SER A 322 27.11 -14.80 24.56
C SER A 322 27.24 -13.34 24.11
N THR A 323 27.32 -13.08 22.80
CA THR A 323 27.40 -11.71 22.26
C THR A 323 26.06 -10.97 22.38
N VAL A 324 24.94 -11.67 22.22
CA VAL A 324 23.59 -11.09 22.40
C VAL A 324 23.29 -10.83 23.87
N SER A 325 23.62 -11.78 24.76
CA SER A 325 23.58 -11.58 26.21
C SER A 325 24.41 -10.35 26.63
N GLN A 326 25.63 -10.20 26.13
CA GLN A 326 26.45 -9.03 26.42
C GLN A 326 25.81 -7.73 25.91
N ALA A 327 25.22 -7.73 24.72
CA ALA A 327 24.55 -6.55 24.18
C ALA A 327 23.30 -6.14 24.98
N ILE A 328 22.54 -7.11 25.51
CA ILE A 328 21.43 -6.88 26.44
C ILE A 328 21.94 -6.38 27.80
N SER A 329 23.05 -6.92 28.31
CA SER A 329 23.71 -6.42 29.53
C SER A 329 24.18 -4.96 29.36
N ASN A 330 24.78 -4.61 28.21
CA ASN A 330 25.19 -3.23 27.92
C ASN A 330 24.00 -2.25 27.88
N LEU A 331 22.82 -2.70 27.39
CA LEU A 331 21.59 -1.91 27.47
C LEU A 331 21.13 -1.73 28.93
N ARG A 332 21.14 -2.80 29.74
CA ARG A 332 20.75 -2.76 31.16
C ARG A 332 21.69 -1.85 31.99
N GLU A 333 22.99 -1.94 31.75
CA GLU A 333 24.00 -1.06 32.34
C GLU A 333 23.73 0.41 31.98
N PHE A 334 23.53 0.70 30.68
CA PHE A 334 23.14 2.04 30.22
C PHE A 334 21.88 2.56 30.94
N TYR A 335 20.84 1.73 31.09
CA TYR A 335 19.58 2.11 31.74
C TYR A 335 19.76 2.40 33.24
N SER A 336 20.60 1.62 33.93
CA SER A 336 20.99 1.89 35.31
C SER A 336 21.87 3.13 35.48
N GLY A 337 22.55 3.56 34.40
CA GLY A 337 23.36 4.77 34.33
C GLY A 337 22.64 6.01 33.82
N ILE A 338 21.31 6.00 33.70
CA ILE A 338 20.51 7.19 33.37
C ILE A 338 20.57 8.19 34.56
N PRO A 339 20.83 9.50 34.32
CA PRO A 339 20.86 10.51 35.37
C PRO A 339 19.61 10.55 36.25
N SER A 340 19.75 10.91 37.53
CA SER A 340 18.66 10.82 38.52
C SER A 340 17.46 11.72 38.24
N HIS A 341 17.62 12.81 37.50
CA HIS A 341 16.52 13.66 37.02
C HIS A 341 15.84 13.13 35.74
N LEU A 342 16.37 12.06 35.15
CA LEU A 342 15.84 11.39 33.96
C LEU A 342 15.37 9.94 34.22
N CYS A 343 15.49 9.42 35.45
CA CYS A 343 15.21 8.00 35.74
C CYS A 343 13.75 7.70 36.13
N ARG A 344 12.90 8.73 36.30
CA ARG A 344 11.49 8.62 36.68
C ARG A 344 10.61 9.57 35.86
N TYR A 345 10.06 9.08 34.75
CA TYR A 345 9.14 9.85 33.88
C TYR A 345 7.86 10.35 34.59
N ASP A 346 7.49 9.72 35.71
CA ASP A 346 6.33 10.06 36.53
C ASP A 346 6.61 11.08 37.66
N GLN A 347 7.89 11.47 37.86
CA GLN A 347 8.34 12.34 38.96
C GLN A 347 9.11 13.58 38.48
N VAL A 348 8.98 13.93 37.21
CA VAL A 348 9.51 15.17 36.63
C VAL A 348 8.43 16.25 36.51
N ALA A 349 8.83 17.48 36.23
CA ALA A 349 7.88 18.56 35.92
C ALA A 349 7.05 18.21 34.67
N SER A 350 5.79 18.66 34.63
CA SER A 350 4.81 18.28 33.60
C SER A 350 5.29 18.54 32.16
N PHE A 351 6.05 19.61 31.96
CA PHE A 351 6.66 19.97 30.66
C PHE A 351 7.82 19.06 30.23
N HIS A 352 8.36 18.21 31.12
CA HIS A 352 9.36 17.18 30.84
C HIS A 352 8.79 15.75 30.77
N GLU A 353 7.55 15.51 31.22
CA GLU A 353 6.95 14.16 31.28
C GLU A 353 7.07 13.41 29.94
N ARG A 354 6.70 14.05 28.82
CA ARG A 354 6.80 13.46 27.47
C ARG A 354 8.23 13.12 27.07
N SER A 355 9.19 14.03 27.31
CA SER A 355 10.59 13.79 26.92
C SER A 355 11.17 12.58 27.66
N VAL A 356 10.97 12.53 28.99
CA VAL A 356 11.56 11.46 29.82
C VAL A 356 10.85 10.13 29.55
N ALA A 357 9.52 10.11 29.44
CA ALA A 357 8.78 8.92 29.03
C ALA A 357 9.26 8.36 27.69
N VAL A 358 9.49 9.22 26.68
CA VAL A 358 10.02 8.78 25.37
C VAL A 358 11.46 8.24 25.45
N LEU A 359 12.30 8.72 26.37
CA LEU A 359 13.62 8.10 26.63
C LEU A 359 13.48 6.66 27.15
N HIS A 360 12.61 6.42 28.13
CA HIS A 360 12.35 5.06 28.64
C HIS A 360 11.69 4.17 27.56
N LEU A 361 10.80 4.72 26.74
CA LEU A 361 10.15 4.02 25.63
C LEU A 361 11.16 3.61 24.54
N ARG A 362 12.11 4.49 24.19
CA ARG A 362 13.27 4.17 23.32
C ARG A 362 14.12 3.03 23.89
N TYR A 363 14.24 2.91 25.21
CA TYR A 363 14.99 1.82 25.84
C TYR A 363 14.26 0.48 25.70
N TRP A 364 12.98 0.40 26.05
CA TRP A 364 12.23 -0.86 25.96
C TRP A 364 12.07 -1.32 24.50
N SER A 365 11.82 -0.41 23.57
CA SER A 365 11.86 -0.70 22.13
C SER A 365 13.26 -1.15 21.65
N ALA A 366 14.37 -0.71 22.29
CA ALA A 366 15.71 -1.23 22.01
C ALA A 366 15.95 -2.65 22.59
N ILE A 367 15.34 -3.00 23.72
CA ILE A 367 15.33 -4.37 24.27
C ILE A 367 14.51 -5.29 23.36
N ILE A 368 13.26 -4.93 23.03
CA ILE A 368 12.40 -5.68 22.10
C ILE A 368 13.12 -5.92 20.78
N PHE A 369 13.74 -4.87 20.21
CA PHE A 369 14.52 -4.96 18.98
C PHE A 369 15.70 -5.96 19.06
N ALA A 370 16.27 -6.20 20.26
CA ALA A 370 17.31 -7.21 20.46
C ALA A 370 16.74 -8.63 20.65
N THR A 371 15.58 -8.78 21.30
CA THR A 371 15.03 -10.09 21.72
C THR A 371 13.94 -10.66 20.81
N ARG A 372 13.23 -9.82 20.04
CA ARG A 372 12.12 -10.23 19.16
C ARG A 372 12.45 -11.36 18.15
N PRO A 373 13.68 -11.52 17.62
CA PRO A 373 13.99 -12.63 16.71
C PRO A 373 13.93 -14.00 17.40
N PHE A 374 14.27 -14.06 18.68
CA PHE A 374 14.26 -15.29 19.48
C PHE A 374 12.83 -15.73 19.82
N LEU A 375 11.92 -14.77 20.09
CA LEU A 375 10.49 -15.04 20.25
C LEU A 375 9.86 -15.56 18.96
N LEU A 376 10.19 -14.95 17.80
CA LEU A 376 9.71 -15.42 16.50
C LEU A 376 10.24 -16.82 16.15
N TYR A 377 11.54 -17.07 16.33
CA TYR A 377 12.12 -18.41 16.16
C TYR A 377 11.46 -19.44 17.08
N LYS A 378 11.24 -19.10 18.36
CA LYS A 378 10.55 -19.98 19.32
C LYS A 378 9.17 -20.38 18.78
N VAL A 379 8.36 -19.42 18.33
CA VAL A 379 7.02 -19.69 17.76
C VAL A 379 7.08 -20.52 16.47
N LEU A 380 8.08 -20.32 15.60
CA LEU A 380 8.28 -21.10 14.38
C LEU A 380 8.69 -22.56 14.64
N HIS A 381 9.71 -22.78 15.47
CA HIS A 381 10.35 -24.09 15.68
C HIS A 381 9.81 -24.88 16.88
N MET A 382 8.77 -24.37 17.57
CA MET A 382 8.08 -24.97 18.71
C MET A 382 7.68 -26.45 18.55
N ARG A 383 7.53 -26.93 17.31
CA ARG A 383 7.04 -28.28 16.98
C ARG A 383 8.14 -29.27 16.57
N GLU A 384 9.39 -28.84 16.47
CA GLU A 384 10.50 -29.69 15.99
C GLU A 384 11.24 -30.37 17.16
N PRO A 385 11.35 -31.71 17.20
CA PRO A 385 11.88 -32.45 18.35
C PRO A 385 13.41 -32.50 18.42
N THR A 386 14.12 -31.68 17.65
CA THR A 386 15.55 -31.85 17.31
C THR A 386 16.50 -30.81 17.92
N VAL A 387 15.99 -29.79 18.62
CA VAL A 387 16.82 -28.68 19.15
C VAL A 387 17.47 -29.02 20.51
N GLU A 388 18.76 -28.70 20.66
CA GLU A 388 19.52 -28.85 21.91
C GLU A 388 18.89 -28.10 23.09
N SER A 389 18.87 -28.74 24.27
CA SER A 389 18.19 -28.23 25.47
C SER A 389 18.82 -26.97 26.07
N SER A 390 20.15 -26.79 25.95
CA SER A 390 20.84 -25.57 26.39
C SER A 390 20.41 -24.35 25.56
N LYS A 391 20.41 -24.48 24.23
CA LYS A 391 19.90 -23.46 23.29
C LYS A 391 18.44 -23.12 23.56
N LYS A 392 17.57 -24.13 23.61
CA LYS A 392 16.12 -23.93 23.78
C LYS A 392 15.79 -23.06 25.00
N LYS A 393 16.44 -23.34 26.14
CA LYS A 393 16.30 -22.54 27.37
C LYS A 393 16.70 -21.07 27.18
N LEU A 394 17.79 -20.78 26.48
CA LEU A 394 18.25 -19.41 26.25
C LEU A 394 17.34 -18.63 25.28
N PHE A 395 16.69 -19.30 24.32
CA PHE A 395 15.66 -18.68 23.48
C PHE A 395 14.36 -18.44 24.27
N GLU A 396 14.00 -19.34 25.19
CA GLU A 396 12.88 -19.15 26.11
C GLU A 396 13.11 -17.98 27.07
N GLU A 397 14.34 -17.81 27.58
CA GLU A 397 14.76 -16.66 28.39
C GLU A 397 14.71 -15.34 27.60
N PHE A 398 15.27 -15.29 26.38
CA PHE A 398 15.18 -14.09 25.54
C PHE A 398 13.76 -13.79 25.06
N GLY A 399 12.95 -14.81 24.75
CA GLY A 399 11.54 -14.65 24.41
C GLY A 399 10.73 -14.03 25.56
N SER A 400 10.98 -14.49 26.79
CA SER A 400 10.39 -13.90 28.01
C SER A 400 10.78 -12.43 28.18
N VAL A 401 12.08 -12.11 28.05
CA VAL A 401 12.57 -10.71 28.14
C VAL A 401 11.95 -9.81 27.05
N CYS A 402 11.59 -10.36 25.89
CA CYS A 402 10.87 -9.63 24.84
C CYS A 402 9.45 -9.24 25.28
N ILE A 403 8.75 -10.16 25.93
CA ILE A 403 7.37 -9.96 26.40
C ILE A 403 7.36 -9.00 27.60
N ASP A 404 8.28 -9.17 28.55
CA ASP A 404 8.47 -8.25 29.69
C ASP A 404 8.74 -6.81 29.21
N ALA A 405 9.56 -6.66 28.17
CA ALA A 405 9.87 -5.36 27.58
C ALA A 405 8.66 -4.71 26.88
N ALA A 406 7.83 -5.49 26.18
CA ALA A 406 6.59 -5.00 25.60
C ALA A 406 5.55 -4.59 26.66
N GLN A 407 5.47 -5.31 27.79
CA GLN A 407 4.63 -4.90 28.93
C GLN A 407 5.12 -3.56 29.53
N LYS A 408 6.43 -3.41 29.72
CA LYS A 408 7.03 -2.17 30.24
C LYS A 408 6.95 -0.99 29.26
N SER A 409 6.97 -1.26 27.96
CA SER A 409 6.65 -0.28 26.91
C SER A 409 5.18 0.14 26.98
N LEU A 410 4.25 -0.82 27.07
CA LEU A 410 2.81 -0.57 27.17
C LEU A 410 2.41 0.22 28.45
N GLU A 411 3.10 0.00 29.58
CA GLU A 411 2.95 0.82 30.80
C GLU A 411 3.25 2.31 30.55
N ILE A 412 4.33 2.61 29.81
CA ILE A 412 4.73 3.98 29.48
C ILE A 412 3.77 4.59 28.45
N ILE A 413 3.33 3.81 27.46
CA ILE A 413 2.30 4.21 26.50
C ILE A 413 0.97 4.53 27.21
N ALA A 414 0.58 3.74 28.21
CA ALA A 414 -0.61 3.99 29.02
C ALA A 414 -0.48 5.28 29.86
N PHE A 415 0.70 5.55 30.44
CA PHE A 415 1.00 6.83 31.10
C PHE A 415 0.89 8.01 30.13
N LEU A 416 1.53 7.93 28.96
CA LEU A 416 1.49 8.97 27.94
C LEU A 416 0.04 9.21 27.45
N ARG A 417 -0.74 8.15 27.22
CA ARG A 417 -2.17 8.22 26.88
C ARG A 417 -2.97 8.92 27.99
N GLY A 418 -2.79 8.52 29.24
CA GLY A 418 -3.49 9.07 30.40
C GLY A 418 -3.17 10.55 30.68
N ARG A 419 -2.02 11.05 30.20
CA ARG A 419 -1.65 12.47 30.26
C ARG A 419 -1.97 13.26 28.98
N GLY A 420 -2.50 12.62 27.94
CA GLY A 420 -2.74 13.27 26.63
C GLY A 420 -1.45 13.63 25.88
N LEU A 421 -0.35 12.93 26.16
CA LEU A 421 1.00 13.21 25.66
C LEU A 421 1.42 12.34 24.47
N LEU A 422 0.55 11.49 23.91
CA LEU A 422 0.81 10.77 22.66
C LEU A 422 0.49 11.65 21.45
N THR A 423 1.29 11.58 20.38
CA THR A 423 0.98 12.25 19.10
C THR A 423 1.14 11.32 17.90
N SER A 424 0.21 11.46 16.96
CA SER A 424 0.22 10.79 15.65
C SER A 424 1.09 11.49 14.60
N LEU A 425 1.73 12.62 14.94
CA LEU A 425 2.72 13.29 14.10
C LEU A 425 4.09 12.61 14.14
N VAL A 426 4.41 11.95 15.26
CA VAL A 426 5.73 11.34 15.50
C VAL A 426 5.68 9.84 15.20
N VAL A 427 6.54 9.40 14.29
CA VAL A 427 6.71 7.99 13.90
C VAL A 427 6.92 7.07 15.09
N PHE A 428 7.68 7.52 16.07
CA PHE A 428 8.12 6.73 17.21
C PHE A 428 6.95 6.31 18.13
N ASP A 429 6.06 7.26 18.49
CA ASP A 429 4.86 7.00 19.29
C ASP A 429 4.01 5.85 18.72
N CYS A 430 3.73 5.91 17.41
CA CYS A 430 2.92 4.90 16.73
C CYS A 430 3.70 3.59 16.49
N GLY A 431 4.99 3.71 16.15
CA GLY A 431 5.87 2.57 15.91
C GLY A 431 6.01 1.65 17.12
N CYS A 432 6.10 2.19 18.35
CA CYS A 432 6.14 1.39 19.56
C CYS A 432 4.83 0.66 19.83
N ILE A 433 3.66 1.30 19.66
CA ILE A 433 2.36 0.64 19.87
C ILE A 433 2.18 -0.54 18.89
N LEU A 434 2.70 -0.41 17.66
CA LEU A 434 2.72 -1.50 16.67
C LEU A 434 3.73 -2.60 17.03
N GLU A 435 4.95 -2.25 17.44
CA GLU A 435 5.98 -3.20 17.86
C GLU A 435 5.52 -4.04 19.06
N ASP A 436 4.94 -3.41 20.08
CA ASP A 436 4.37 -4.09 21.25
C ASP A 436 3.22 -5.02 20.87
N MET A 437 2.27 -4.56 20.06
CA MET A 437 1.16 -5.38 19.58
C MET A 437 1.64 -6.65 18.88
N GLN A 438 2.71 -6.57 18.07
CA GLN A 438 3.26 -7.71 17.34
C GLN A 438 4.00 -8.70 18.26
N VAL A 439 4.62 -8.21 19.35
CA VAL A 439 5.15 -9.08 20.42
C VAL A 439 4.03 -9.82 21.13
N PHE A 440 2.92 -9.15 21.47
CA PHE A 440 1.78 -9.80 22.13
C PHE A 440 1.07 -10.81 21.21
N LEU A 441 0.93 -10.52 19.92
CA LEU A 441 0.39 -11.47 18.93
C LEU A 441 1.22 -12.76 18.82
N LEU A 442 2.55 -12.68 18.96
CA LEU A 442 3.41 -13.87 19.08
C LEU A 442 3.23 -14.57 20.43
N ALA A 443 3.16 -13.80 21.53
CA ALA A 443 3.03 -14.34 22.89
C ALA A 443 1.72 -15.12 23.11
N MET A 444 0.65 -14.78 22.39
CA MET A 444 -0.63 -15.52 22.34
C MET A 444 -0.51 -16.95 21.78
N VAL A 445 0.57 -17.29 21.08
CA VAL A 445 0.84 -18.65 20.56
C VAL A 445 1.58 -19.52 21.58
N ASP A 446 2.20 -18.89 22.58
CA ASP A 446 3.19 -19.47 23.49
C ASP A 446 2.73 -19.50 24.97
N SER A 447 1.84 -18.58 25.36
CA SER A 447 1.48 -18.32 26.76
C SER A 447 0.07 -17.71 26.89
N ASP A 448 -0.30 -17.26 28.10
CA ASP A 448 -1.67 -16.83 28.48
C ASP A 448 -2.39 -15.96 27.43
N LEU A 449 -3.29 -16.63 26.70
CA LEU A 449 -4.09 -16.05 25.63
C LEU A 449 -4.98 -14.90 26.10
N ALA A 450 -5.48 -14.94 27.33
CA ALA A 450 -6.39 -13.92 27.84
C ALA A 450 -5.64 -12.63 28.18
N THR A 451 -4.51 -12.74 28.89
CA THR A 451 -3.65 -11.61 29.24
C THR A 451 -3.08 -10.93 27.99
N HIS A 452 -2.55 -11.68 27.02
CA HIS A 452 -1.98 -11.08 25.82
C HIS A 452 -3.04 -10.53 24.86
N LYS A 453 -4.24 -11.11 24.79
CA LYS A 453 -5.37 -10.50 24.07
C LYS A 453 -5.73 -9.13 24.63
N LEU A 454 -5.80 -8.99 25.96
CA LEU A 454 -6.06 -7.71 26.62
C LEU A 454 -4.97 -6.67 26.30
N HIS A 455 -3.70 -7.09 26.19
CA HIS A 455 -2.62 -6.19 25.74
C HIS A 455 -2.80 -5.75 24.28
N VAL A 456 -3.14 -6.65 23.35
CA VAL A 456 -3.45 -6.31 21.94
C VAL A 456 -4.64 -5.36 21.83
N GLU A 457 -5.71 -5.61 22.59
CA GLU A 457 -6.88 -4.71 22.69
C GLU A 457 -6.50 -3.34 23.27
N THR A 458 -5.60 -3.29 24.25
CA THR A 458 -5.09 -2.04 24.84
C THR A 458 -4.26 -1.23 23.85
N CYS A 459 -3.42 -1.88 23.03
CA CYS A 459 -2.70 -1.23 21.94
C CYS A 459 -3.67 -0.66 20.89
N LEU A 460 -4.67 -1.43 20.47
CA LEU A 460 -5.70 -0.97 19.52
C LEU A 460 -6.50 0.22 20.06
N HIS A 461 -7.01 0.13 21.29
CA HIS A 461 -7.75 1.22 21.94
C HIS A 461 -6.88 2.47 22.16
N THR A 462 -5.56 2.33 22.21
CA THR A 462 -4.64 3.46 22.26
C THR A 462 -4.49 4.12 20.88
N LEU A 463 -4.31 3.34 19.80
CA LEU A 463 -4.33 3.86 18.43
C LEU A 463 -5.67 4.54 18.07
N GLN A 464 -6.80 3.99 18.53
CA GLN A 464 -8.13 4.60 18.39
C GLN A 464 -8.28 5.92 19.16
N GLY A 465 -7.63 6.03 20.33
CA GLY A 465 -7.72 7.21 21.21
C GLY A 465 -6.78 8.37 20.85
N MET A 466 -5.92 8.21 19.85
CA MET A 466 -5.04 9.26 19.35
C MET A 466 -5.73 10.10 18.26
N GLU A 467 -5.23 11.31 17.98
CA GLU A 467 -5.73 12.15 16.88
C GLU A 467 -5.58 11.39 15.55
N GLN A 468 -6.66 11.19 14.80
CA GLN A 468 -6.69 10.36 13.58
C GLN A 468 -6.17 11.11 12.36
N ILE A 469 -4.87 11.37 12.37
CA ILE A 469 -4.09 12.04 11.32
C ILE A 469 -2.81 11.26 11.06
N PHE A 470 -2.13 11.54 9.94
CA PHE A 470 -0.78 11.03 9.62
C PHE A 470 -0.58 9.55 10.03
N TRP A 471 0.27 9.22 11.01
CA TRP A 471 0.57 7.82 11.37
C TRP A 471 -0.65 6.98 11.78
N THR A 472 -1.53 7.50 12.63
CA THR A 472 -2.69 6.72 13.14
C THR A 472 -3.75 6.56 12.07
N LYS A 473 -4.02 7.60 11.27
CA LYS A 473 -5.00 7.55 10.18
C LYS A 473 -4.67 6.46 9.15
N HIS A 474 -3.38 6.20 8.92
CA HIS A 474 -2.90 5.17 8.00
C HIS A 474 -2.71 3.80 8.66
N ALA A 475 -2.26 3.74 9.92
CA ALA A 475 -1.99 2.47 10.61
C ALA A 475 -3.24 1.80 11.20
N LEU A 476 -4.18 2.57 11.76
CA LEU A 476 -5.34 2.02 12.49
C LEU A 476 -6.25 1.14 11.62
N PRO A 477 -6.61 1.49 10.36
CA PRO A 477 -7.47 0.65 9.54
C PRO A 477 -6.82 -0.69 9.18
N GLU A 478 -5.53 -0.66 8.82
CA GLU A 478 -4.71 -1.83 8.50
C GLU A 478 -4.54 -2.75 9.72
N VAL A 479 -4.35 -2.17 10.92
CA VAL A 479 -4.30 -2.93 12.19
C VAL A 479 -5.65 -3.56 12.53
N ALA A 480 -6.75 -2.81 12.41
CA ALA A 480 -8.08 -3.34 12.68
C ALA A 480 -8.42 -4.53 11.76
N ALA A 481 -8.12 -4.41 10.46
CA ALA A 481 -8.33 -5.48 9.48
C ALA A 481 -7.51 -6.75 9.79
N GLN A 482 -6.26 -6.62 10.24
CA GLN A 482 -5.45 -7.75 10.70
C GLN A 482 -6.08 -8.42 11.94
N LEU A 483 -6.53 -7.64 12.93
CA LEU A 483 -7.11 -8.20 14.15
C LEU A 483 -8.51 -8.82 13.93
N GLU A 484 -9.25 -8.37 12.91
CA GLU A 484 -10.41 -9.09 12.36
C GLU A 484 -9.97 -10.41 11.69
N GLU A 485 -8.92 -10.43 10.83
CA GLU A 485 -8.39 -11.67 10.19
C GLU A 485 -7.86 -12.69 11.21
N TYR A 486 -7.28 -12.26 12.33
CA TYR A 486 -6.86 -13.14 13.42
C TYR A 486 -8.03 -13.66 14.27
N GLY A 487 -9.25 -13.12 14.15
CA GLY A 487 -10.39 -13.47 14.99
C GLY A 487 -10.28 -12.92 16.43
N ILE A 488 -9.52 -11.83 16.60
CA ILE A 488 -9.28 -11.18 17.89
C ILE A 488 -10.39 -10.16 18.17
N LEU A 489 -10.90 -9.49 17.12
CA LEU A 489 -12.02 -8.56 17.21
C LEU A 489 -13.35 -9.23 16.80
N ASN A 490 -14.37 -9.01 17.61
CA ASN A 490 -15.76 -9.30 17.25
C ASN A 490 -16.41 -8.04 16.66
N SER A 491 -17.34 -8.23 15.72
CA SER A 491 -17.98 -7.18 14.91
C SER A 491 -18.79 -6.12 15.70
N GLU A 492 -19.11 -6.39 16.96
CA GLU A 492 -19.89 -5.48 17.83
C GLU A 492 -19.05 -4.31 18.39
N ASN A 493 -17.72 -4.45 18.51
CA ASN A 493 -16.84 -3.41 19.09
C ASN A 493 -16.40 -2.34 18.07
N ARG A 494 -17.22 -2.06 17.05
CA ARG A 494 -16.95 -1.01 16.04
C ARG A 494 -17.22 0.39 16.59
N ILE A 495 -16.17 1.07 17.04
CA ILE A 495 -16.17 2.53 17.10
C ILE A 495 -16.02 3.05 15.66
N ASN A 496 -17.11 3.57 15.10
CA ASN A 496 -17.13 4.20 13.77
C ASN A 496 -16.34 5.53 13.79
N PRO A 497 -15.28 5.69 12.98
CA PRO A 497 -14.65 6.99 12.72
C PRO A 497 -15.42 7.79 11.65
N THR A 498 -16.76 7.81 11.73
CA THR A 498 -17.64 8.48 10.76
C THR A 498 -17.80 9.96 11.10
N ASP A 499 -16.80 10.77 10.73
CA ASP A 499 -16.96 12.11 10.12
C ASP A 499 -15.61 12.84 9.98
N SER A 500 -14.74 12.34 9.09
CA SER A 500 -13.77 13.18 8.37
C SER A 500 -13.36 12.51 7.06
N HIS A 501 -13.00 13.32 6.06
CA HIS A 501 -12.76 12.87 4.69
C HIS A 501 -11.69 11.77 4.57
N THR A 502 -11.78 10.97 3.50
CA THR A 502 -10.73 10.09 3.02
C THR A 502 -9.53 10.88 2.49
N PRO A 503 -8.30 10.50 2.90
CA PRO A 503 -7.08 10.83 2.20
C PRO A 503 -6.34 9.56 1.74
N ASP A 504 -5.72 9.66 0.58
CA ASP A 504 -4.79 8.67 0.06
C ASP A 504 -3.47 8.63 0.86
N LEU A 505 -2.51 7.84 0.36
CA LEU A 505 -1.09 7.80 0.75
C LEU A 505 -0.74 7.13 2.09
N VAL A 506 -0.34 5.85 2.06
CA VAL A 506 0.43 5.24 3.17
C VAL A 506 1.94 5.43 2.91
N PHE A 507 2.44 6.55 3.44
CA PHE A 507 3.84 6.99 3.52
C PHE A 507 4.57 7.46 2.25
N LEU A 508 4.55 8.79 2.12
CA LEU A 508 5.49 9.61 1.34
C LEU A 508 5.57 9.23 -0.14
N ASP A 509 4.42 9.34 -0.81
CA ASP A 509 4.43 9.78 -2.21
C ASP A 509 3.87 11.19 -2.35
N PHE A 510 4.22 11.86 -3.45
CA PHE A 510 4.23 13.31 -3.52
C PHE A 510 3.41 13.87 -4.66
N THR A 511 2.58 14.86 -4.34
CA THR A 511 1.63 15.57 -5.22
C THR A 511 0.43 14.73 -5.69
N LEU A 512 -0.75 15.30 -5.97
CA LEU A 512 -1.38 16.57 -5.55
C LEU A 512 -2.92 16.38 -5.59
N GLN A 513 -3.67 17.22 -4.88
CA GLN A 513 -5.13 17.07 -4.70
C GLN A 513 -5.98 17.75 -5.78
N ASN A 514 -7.20 17.24 -6.03
CA ASN A 514 -8.46 17.92 -5.62
C ASN A 514 -9.74 17.16 -6.05
N GLU A 515 -10.68 16.96 -5.12
CA GLU A 515 -12.10 16.65 -5.37
C GLU A 515 -13.00 17.20 -4.25
N SER A 516 -14.30 17.43 -4.53
CA SER A 516 -15.25 18.14 -3.65
C SER A 516 -16.69 18.17 -4.21
N ILE A 517 -17.81 17.93 -3.51
CA ILE A 517 -18.18 17.27 -2.22
C ILE A 517 -19.71 16.92 -2.30
N ILE A 518 -20.32 16.38 -1.21
CA ILE A 518 -21.78 16.45 -0.83
C ILE A 518 -22.77 15.51 -1.60
N SER A 519 -23.75 14.81 -0.99
CA SER A 519 -23.98 14.44 0.44
C SER A 519 -25.18 13.45 0.71
N LYS A 520 -25.08 12.66 1.79
CA LYS A 520 -26.09 12.36 2.88
C LYS A 520 -27.35 11.45 2.69
N ALA A 521 -27.75 10.88 3.85
CA ALA A 521 -29.06 10.31 4.28
C ALA A 521 -29.38 8.83 3.88
N GLN A 522 -30.08 7.97 4.67
CA GLN A 522 -30.59 8.00 6.07
C GLN A 522 -30.93 6.56 6.59
N ALA A 523 -31.29 6.39 7.88
CA ALA A 523 -31.66 5.13 8.58
C ALA A 523 -32.91 5.38 9.51
N PRO A 524 -33.47 4.48 10.39
CA PRO A 524 -32.91 3.25 11.03
C PRO A 524 -33.86 2.03 11.37
N GLY A 525 -33.26 0.93 11.89
CA GLY A 525 -33.88 -0.26 12.57
C GLY A 525 -32.81 -1.35 12.84
N LEU A 526 -32.73 -2.22 13.88
CA LEU A 526 -33.53 -2.62 15.08
C LEU A 526 -34.77 -3.52 14.81
N VAL A 527 -35.07 -4.64 15.53
CA VAL A 527 -34.53 -5.32 16.76
C VAL A 527 -34.69 -6.89 16.67
N PRO A 528 -34.15 -7.74 17.59
CA PRO A 528 -33.84 -9.18 17.31
C PRO A 528 -34.51 -10.25 18.21
N GLU A 529 -34.29 -11.56 17.90
CA GLU A 529 -34.10 -12.62 18.92
C GLU A 529 -33.35 -13.90 18.42
N THR A 530 -32.02 -13.84 18.45
CA THR A 530 -31.03 -14.83 19.00
C THR A 530 -31.22 -16.37 19.01
N ALA A 531 -32.22 -16.99 18.36
CA ALA A 531 -32.54 -18.42 18.57
C ALA A 531 -32.27 -19.41 17.42
N ARG A 532 -31.72 -19.01 16.26
CA ARG A 532 -31.68 -19.88 15.06
C ARG A 532 -30.32 -20.13 14.39
N ASN A 533 -29.31 -19.28 14.60
CA ASN A 533 -28.08 -19.32 13.79
C ASN A 533 -27.03 -20.35 14.23
N LEU A 534 -27.16 -20.94 15.43
CA LEU A 534 -26.13 -21.81 16.00
C LEU A 534 -25.91 -23.13 15.22
N TYR A 535 -26.89 -23.55 14.40
CA TYR A 535 -26.77 -24.74 13.54
C TYR A 535 -26.18 -24.43 12.15
N PHE A 536 -26.04 -23.16 11.77
CA PHE A 536 -25.46 -22.75 10.48
C PHE A 536 -23.92 -22.67 10.59
N VAL A 537 -23.42 -22.12 11.70
CA VAL A 537 -21.99 -21.88 11.97
C VAL A 537 -21.12 -23.14 11.85
N LEU A 538 -21.64 -24.31 12.20
CA LEU A 538 -20.90 -25.57 12.10
C LEU A 538 -20.86 -26.17 10.67
N SER A 539 -21.66 -25.65 9.73
CA SER A 539 -21.53 -25.98 8.29
C SER A 539 -20.61 -25.02 7.53
N SER A 540 -20.35 -23.81 8.05
CA SER A 540 -19.55 -22.78 7.39
C SER A 540 -18.02 -23.01 7.47
N LEU A 541 -17.55 -23.97 8.27
CA LEU A 541 -16.13 -24.22 8.56
C LEU A 541 -15.33 -24.90 7.42
N ASN A 542 -15.81 -24.83 6.17
CA ASN A 542 -15.11 -25.38 5.00
C ASN A 542 -15.36 -24.58 3.71
N MET A 543 -15.49 -23.25 3.78
CA MET A 543 -15.43 -22.36 2.61
C MET A 543 -14.13 -21.55 2.63
N GLY A 544 -13.42 -21.56 1.50
CA GLY A 544 -12.09 -20.94 1.36
C GLY A 544 -12.15 -19.44 1.02
N SER A 545 -11.02 -18.92 0.54
CA SER A 545 -10.94 -17.55 0.00
C SER A 545 -11.80 -17.41 -1.26
N ASN A 546 -12.81 -16.53 -1.21
CA ASN A 546 -13.65 -16.18 -2.36
C ASN A 546 -12.78 -15.77 -3.57
N GLY A 547 -12.82 -16.57 -4.63
CA GLY A 547 -12.09 -16.31 -5.89
C GLY A 547 -12.71 -15.21 -6.74
N THR A 548 -12.17 -15.01 -7.93
CA THR A 548 -12.70 -14.01 -8.87
C THR A 548 -14.02 -14.45 -9.50
N VAL A 549 -14.81 -13.47 -9.96
CA VAL A 549 -15.92 -13.68 -10.88
C VAL A 549 -15.48 -13.12 -12.23
N ALA A 550 -15.49 -13.96 -13.26
CA ALA A 550 -15.13 -13.60 -14.63
C ALA A 550 -16.38 -13.53 -15.52
N ILE A 551 -16.32 -12.71 -16.57
CA ILE A 551 -17.42 -12.33 -17.47
C ILE A 551 -16.80 -12.22 -18.87
N GLU A 552 -17.57 -12.44 -19.94
CA GLU A 552 -17.04 -12.57 -21.31
C GLU A 552 -16.23 -13.88 -21.45
N GLU A 553 -16.87 -15.00 -21.12
CA GLU A 553 -16.23 -16.32 -21.12
C GLU A 553 -16.88 -17.21 -22.20
N ALA A 554 -16.33 -17.18 -23.41
CA ALA A 554 -16.98 -17.69 -24.62
C ALA A 554 -17.17 -19.21 -24.66
N VAL A 555 -18.30 -19.66 -25.21
CA VAL A 555 -18.68 -21.08 -25.37
C VAL A 555 -19.40 -21.39 -26.68
N VAL A 556 -19.46 -22.68 -27.07
CA VAL A 556 -20.26 -23.17 -28.22
C VAL A 556 -20.69 -24.65 -28.09
N ASN A 557 -21.89 -24.97 -28.55
CA ASN A 557 -22.30 -26.35 -28.85
C ASN A 557 -21.55 -26.90 -30.09
N LEU A 558 -20.93 -28.09 -29.99
CA LEU A 558 -20.25 -28.76 -31.10
C LEU A 558 -21.20 -29.19 -32.25
N GLU A 559 -22.46 -29.46 -31.93
CA GLU A 559 -23.44 -29.92 -32.92
C GLU A 559 -23.80 -28.80 -33.91
N ASP A 560 -23.86 -27.54 -33.43
CA ASP A 560 -24.28 -26.38 -34.21
C ASP A 560 -23.17 -25.75 -35.09
N ILE A 561 -21.92 -26.18 -34.97
CA ILE A 561 -20.68 -25.61 -35.59
C ILE A 561 -20.75 -25.23 -37.09
N SER A 562 -21.72 -25.73 -37.84
CA SER A 562 -21.95 -25.37 -39.25
C SER A 562 -21.80 -23.88 -39.58
N TRP A 563 -22.39 -22.97 -38.79
CA TRP A 563 -22.28 -21.52 -39.01
C TRP A 563 -20.89 -20.95 -38.64
N LEU A 564 -20.21 -21.53 -37.65
CA LEU A 564 -18.85 -21.15 -37.25
C LEU A 564 -17.80 -21.48 -38.31
N SER A 565 -18.08 -22.39 -39.26
CA SER A 565 -17.10 -22.84 -40.25
C SER A 565 -16.60 -21.73 -41.18
N GLU A 566 -17.41 -20.69 -41.43
CA GLU A 566 -17.01 -19.54 -42.26
C GLU A 566 -16.06 -18.59 -41.52
N THR A 567 -16.31 -18.33 -40.23
CA THR A 567 -15.44 -17.47 -39.40
C THR A 567 -14.24 -18.22 -38.83
N ALA A 568 -14.31 -19.55 -38.67
CA ALA A 568 -13.19 -20.41 -38.27
C ALA A 568 -11.96 -20.18 -39.18
N GLY A 569 -12.17 -19.94 -40.48
CA GLY A 569 -11.11 -19.62 -41.44
C GLY A 569 -10.35 -18.31 -41.20
N LEU A 570 -10.83 -17.44 -40.30
CA LEU A 570 -10.16 -16.20 -39.88
C LEU A 570 -9.22 -16.43 -38.68
N TYR A 571 -9.56 -17.38 -37.80
CA TYR A 571 -8.72 -17.79 -36.66
C TYR A 571 -7.72 -18.88 -37.06
N ALA A 572 -8.16 -19.85 -37.85
CA ALA A 572 -7.40 -21.01 -38.30
C ALA A 572 -7.76 -21.34 -39.77
N PRO A 573 -6.96 -20.90 -40.77
CA PRO A 573 -7.34 -20.95 -42.18
C PRO A 573 -7.35 -22.37 -42.76
N SER A 574 -8.46 -23.09 -42.60
CA SER A 574 -8.77 -24.34 -43.30
C SER A 574 -10.26 -24.42 -43.65
N SER A 575 -10.58 -24.88 -44.86
CA SER A 575 -11.95 -24.96 -45.39
C SER A 575 -12.60 -26.33 -45.14
N ASP A 576 -12.42 -26.89 -43.95
CA ASP A 576 -12.76 -28.28 -43.63
C ASP A 576 -13.43 -28.36 -42.24
N THR A 577 -14.74 -28.62 -42.24
CA THR A 577 -15.59 -28.57 -41.06
C THR A 577 -15.21 -29.58 -39.98
N GLU A 578 -14.70 -30.76 -40.37
CA GLU A 578 -14.25 -31.77 -39.41
C GLU A 578 -12.90 -31.38 -38.81
N LYS A 579 -11.99 -30.77 -39.59
CA LYS A 579 -10.78 -30.17 -39.02
C LYS A 579 -11.09 -28.98 -38.10
N SER A 580 -12.10 -28.17 -38.42
CA SER A 580 -12.57 -27.09 -37.54
C SER A 580 -13.15 -27.62 -36.23
N ARG A 581 -13.89 -28.73 -36.23
CA ARG A 581 -14.36 -29.42 -35.01
C ARG A 581 -13.22 -29.95 -34.15
N HIS A 582 -12.18 -30.51 -34.78
CA HIS A 582 -11.01 -31.03 -34.09
C HIS A 582 -9.91 -29.98 -33.81
N HIS A 583 -10.19 -28.69 -34.06
CA HIS A 583 -9.25 -27.61 -33.76
C HIS A 583 -9.27 -27.27 -32.25
N ALA A 584 -8.09 -27.01 -31.68
CA ALA A 584 -7.92 -26.89 -30.23
C ALA A 584 -8.73 -25.74 -29.59
N LEU A 585 -8.88 -24.60 -30.27
CA LEU A 585 -9.73 -23.50 -29.79
C LEU A 585 -11.21 -23.91 -29.73
N THR A 586 -11.70 -24.59 -30.77
CA THR A 586 -13.07 -25.13 -30.84
C THR A 586 -13.36 -26.12 -29.70
N GLN A 587 -12.37 -26.94 -29.35
CA GLN A 587 -12.48 -27.88 -28.22
C GLN A 587 -12.57 -27.14 -26.87
N LYS A 588 -11.80 -26.07 -26.66
CA LYS A 588 -11.92 -25.22 -25.45
C LYS A 588 -13.24 -24.42 -25.40
N LEU A 589 -13.78 -24.01 -26.56
CA LEU A 589 -15.09 -23.35 -26.65
C LEU A 589 -16.23 -24.29 -26.26
N ALA A 590 -16.12 -25.58 -26.57
CA ALA A 590 -17.10 -26.58 -26.17
C ALA A 590 -16.91 -27.12 -24.74
N ASP A 591 -15.68 -27.07 -24.21
CA ASP A 591 -15.43 -27.50 -22.83
C ASP A 591 -15.85 -26.44 -21.81
N ILE A 592 -16.85 -26.80 -21.00
CA ILE A 592 -17.31 -26.03 -19.85
C ILE A 592 -16.93 -26.74 -18.52
N HIS A 593 -16.88 -28.08 -18.52
CA HIS A 593 -16.94 -28.88 -17.28
C HIS A 593 -15.73 -29.76 -17.01
N ASP A 594 -14.75 -29.87 -17.93
CA ASP A 594 -13.50 -30.59 -17.71
C ASP A 594 -12.33 -29.62 -17.51
N GLN A 595 -11.58 -29.28 -18.56
CA GLN A 595 -10.35 -28.49 -18.44
C GLN A 595 -10.63 -27.06 -17.99
N ARG A 596 -11.69 -26.41 -18.51
CA ARG A 596 -12.12 -25.07 -18.06
C ARG A 596 -12.32 -25.05 -16.54
N LEU A 597 -13.11 -25.99 -16.01
CA LEU A 597 -13.41 -26.09 -14.58
C LEU A 597 -12.17 -26.46 -13.75
N GLN A 598 -11.33 -27.39 -14.23
CA GLN A 598 -10.06 -27.72 -13.58
C GLN A 598 -9.10 -26.51 -13.48
N ARG A 599 -9.05 -25.65 -14.52
CA ARG A 599 -8.23 -24.42 -14.49
C ARG A 599 -8.84 -23.31 -13.63
N MET A 600 -10.17 -23.18 -13.60
CA MET A 600 -10.85 -22.31 -12.64
C MET A 600 -10.48 -22.67 -11.19
N ASP A 601 -10.48 -23.96 -10.85
CA ASP A 601 -10.12 -24.47 -9.52
C ASP A 601 -8.63 -24.29 -9.20
N ALA A 602 -7.73 -24.58 -10.15
CA ALA A 602 -6.30 -24.42 -9.96
C ALA A 602 -5.89 -22.96 -9.75
N GLU A 603 -6.49 -22.03 -10.50
CA GLU A 603 -6.05 -20.63 -10.53
C GLU A 603 -6.88 -19.68 -9.64
N GLY A 604 -8.06 -20.07 -9.16
CA GLY A 604 -8.88 -19.28 -8.25
C GLY A 604 -9.99 -18.45 -8.90
N VAL A 605 -10.57 -18.94 -10.00
CA VAL A 605 -11.85 -18.42 -10.55
C VAL A 605 -13.00 -19.12 -9.83
N ASP A 606 -13.80 -18.37 -9.08
CA ASP A 606 -14.95 -18.90 -8.35
C ASP A 606 -16.17 -19.06 -9.26
N TYR A 607 -16.39 -18.11 -10.18
CA TYR A 607 -17.57 -18.09 -11.05
C TYR A 607 -17.24 -17.55 -12.45
N MET A 608 -17.87 -18.08 -13.49
CA MET A 608 -17.83 -17.56 -14.86
C MET A 608 -19.24 -17.26 -15.39
N LEU A 609 -19.43 -16.09 -15.99
CA LEU A 609 -20.57 -15.80 -16.86
C LEU A 609 -20.24 -16.15 -18.31
N LEU A 610 -20.85 -17.24 -18.76
CA LEU A 610 -20.66 -17.83 -20.09
C LEU A 610 -21.53 -17.14 -21.15
N SER A 611 -21.06 -17.09 -22.38
CA SER A 611 -21.78 -16.52 -23.52
C SER A 611 -21.50 -17.25 -24.82
N LEU A 612 -22.46 -17.26 -25.75
CA LEU A 612 -22.23 -17.74 -27.11
C LEU A 612 -21.08 -16.96 -27.76
N THR A 613 -20.18 -17.66 -28.46
CA THR A 613 -19.02 -17.03 -29.09
C THR A 613 -19.33 -16.25 -30.37
N SER A 614 -18.50 -15.25 -30.66
CA SER A 614 -18.63 -14.30 -31.77
C SER A 614 -18.48 -14.94 -33.16
N PRO A 615 -19.28 -14.54 -34.17
CA PRO A 615 -20.27 -13.45 -34.19
C PRO A 615 -21.70 -13.87 -33.81
N GLY A 616 -21.89 -15.02 -33.16
CA GLY A 616 -23.18 -15.49 -32.66
C GLY A 616 -24.36 -15.33 -33.63
N CYS A 617 -25.46 -14.78 -33.11
CA CYS A 617 -26.69 -14.56 -33.88
C CYS A 617 -26.59 -13.35 -34.82
N GLN A 618 -25.73 -12.38 -34.47
CA GLN A 618 -25.43 -11.19 -35.24
C GLN A 618 -24.72 -11.52 -36.56
N GLY A 619 -24.04 -12.66 -36.64
CA GLY A 619 -23.41 -13.16 -37.86
C GLY A 619 -24.38 -13.61 -38.95
N GLU A 620 -25.56 -14.10 -38.59
CA GLU A 620 -26.51 -14.74 -39.51
C GLU A 620 -27.46 -13.70 -40.16
N PRO A 621 -27.40 -13.48 -41.49
CA PRO A 621 -28.21 -12.49 -42.19
C PRO A 621 -29.70 -12.85 -42.34
N ASP A 622 -30.09 -14.13 -42.17
CA ASP A 622 -31.48 -14.58 -42.22
C ASP A 622 -32.14 -14.48 -40.82
N PRO A 623 -33.23 -13.68 -40.64
CA PRO A 623 -33.85 -13.50 -39.34
C PRO A 623 -34.35 -14.78 -38.68
N ALA A 624 -34.93 -15.71 -39.46
CA ALA A 624 -35.49 -16.94 -38.91
C ALA A 624 -34.40 -17.92 -38.48
N LYS A 625 -33.27 -17.96 -39.19
CA LYS A 625 -32.07 -18.72 -38.77
C LYS A 625 -31.42 -18.09 -37.54
N ALA A 626 -31.25 -16.76 -37.53
CA ALA A 626 -30.62 -16.05 -36.41
C ALA A 626 -31.42 -16.21 -35.11
N GLN A 627 -32.75 -16.11 -35.16
CA GLN A 627 -33.61 -16.35 -34.00
C GLN A 627 -33.62 -17.82 -33.58
N LYS A 628 -33.60 -18.76 -34.53
CA LYS A 628 -33.47 -20.20 -34.20
C LYS A 628 -32.14 -20.49 -33.50
N LEU A 629 -31.04 -19.87 -33.93
CA LEU A 629 -29.73 -19.98 -33.30
C LEU A 629 -29.74 -19.40 -31.88
N ALA A 630 -30.35 -18.23 -31.66
CA ALA A 630 -30.52 -17.63 -30.34
C ALA A 630 -31.24 -18.59 -29.38
N VAL A 631 -32.42 -19.06 -29.77
CA VAL A 631 -33.23 -19.99 -28.97
C VAL A 631 -32.48 -21.29 -28.68
N ALA A 632 -31.79 -21.86 -29.67
CA ALA A 632 -31.01 -23.09 -29.50
C ALA A 632 -29.83 -22.91 -28.53
N ALA A 633 -29.01 -21.87 -28.74
CA ALA A 633 -27.87 -21.55 -27.89
C ALA A 633 -28.29 -21.25 -26.44
N ASN A 634 -29.37 -20.49 -26.24
CA ASN A 634 -29.90 -20.18 -24.92
C ASN A 634 -30.40 -21.44 -24.19
N ASN A 635 -31.13 -22.32 -24.90
CA ASN A 635 -31.62 -23.58 -24.32
C ASN A 635 -30.47 -24.54 -23.97
N TRP A 636 -29.46 -24.66 -24.83
CA TRP A 636 -28.27 -25.46 -24.57
C TRP A 636 -27.48 -24.92 -23.38
N LEU A 637 -27.13 -23.63 -23.39
CA LEU A 637 -26.33 -23.01 -22.35
C LEU A 637 -27.03 -23.03 -20.97
N SER A 638 -28.35 -22.85 -20.92
CA SER A 638 -29.13 -23.04 -19.69
C SER A 638 -29.03 -24.48 -19.17
N GLY A 639 -29.01 -25.48 -20.06
CA GLY A 639 -28.79 -26.88 -19.72
C GLY A 639 -27.40 -27.16 -19.11
N GLU A 640 -26.32 -26.68 -19.73
CA GLU A 640 -24.96 -26.84 -19.19
C GLU A 640 -24.78 -26.08 -17.87
N VAL A 641 -25.27 -24.83 -17.79
CA VAL A 641 -25.28 -24.04 -16.54
C VAL A 641 -26.01 -24.78 -15.42
N ALA A 642 -27.12 -25.47 -15.70
CA ALA A 642 -27.86 -26.24 -14.72
C ALA A 642 -27.11 -27.48 -14.19
N LEU A 643 -26.05 -27.95 -14.85
CA LEU A 643 -25.18 -29.01 -14.32
C LEU A 643 -24.26 -28.49 -13.20
N ASN A 644 -23.81 -27.22 -13.29
CA ASN A 644 -22.87 -26.61 -12.34
C ASN A 644 -23.22 -25.14 -11.97
N PRO A 645 -24.45 -24.84 -11.50
CA PRO A 645 -24.95 -23.46 -11.36
C PRO A 645 -24.30 -22.65 -10.23
N ARG A 646 -23.46 -23.30 -9.41
CA ARG A 646 -22.61 -22.64 -8.39
C ARG A 646 -21.29 -22.10 -8.95
N ARG A 647 -20.92 -22.46 -10.19
CA ARG A 647 -19.66 -22.09 -10.86
C ARG A 647 -19.88 -21.38 -12.20
N PHE A 648 -21.04 -21.59 -12.83
CA PHE A 648 -21.39 -21.00 -14.10
C PHE A 648 -22.76 -20.32 -14.04
N GLY A 649 -22.89 -19.24 -14.79
CA GLY A 649 -24.15 -18.61 -15.20
C GLY A 649 -24.07 -18.27 -16.69
N GLY A 650 -25.21 -17.92 -17.30
CA GLY A 650 -25.26 -17.61 -18.74
C GLY A 650 -25.72 -16.18 -19.04
N LEU A 651 -25.22 -15.64 -20.15
CA LEU A 651 -25.75 -14.46 -20.84
C LEU A 651 -26.44 -14.91 -22.12
N ALA A 652 -27.64 -14.40 -22.36
CA ALA A 652 -28.46 -14.76 -23.50
C ALA A 652 -27.87 -14.27 -24.82
N ALA A 653 -27.77 -15.17 -25.80
CA ALA A 653 -27.61 -14.79 -27.20
C ALA A 653 -28.98 -14.32 -27.73
N ILE A 654 -29.02 -13.16 -28.38
CA ILE A 654 -30.27 -12.55 -28.89
C ILE A 654 -30.07 -12.18 -30.35
N SER A 655 -31.01 -12.54 -31.23
CA SER A 655 -31.05 -11.96 -32.57
C SER A 655 -31.64 -10.56 -32.53
N MET A 656 -30.97 -9.61 -33.18
CA MET A 656 -31.37 -8.20 -33.17
C MET A 656 -31.93 -7.73 -34.54
N HIS A 657 -32.44 -8.67 -35.35
CA HIS A 657 -33.13 -8.36 -36.61
C HIS A 657 -34.42 -7.57 -36.38
N ASP A 658 -35.25 -7.97 -35.41
CA ASP A 658 -36.42 -7.23 -34.93
C ASP A 658 -36.32 -7.00 -33.41
N ALA A 659 -36.56 -5.77 -32.96
CA ALA A 659 -36.42 -5.40 -31.55
C ALA A 659 -37.51 -5.99 -30.63
N SER A 660 -38.69 -6.30 -31.18
CA SER A 660 -39.81 -6.89 -30.46
C SER A 660 -39.57 -8.38 -30.24
N GLU A 661 -39.08 -9.08 -31.25
CA GLU A 661 -38.65 -10.48 -31.14
C GLU A 661 -37.45 -10.62 -30.19
N ALA A 662 -36.47 -9.72 -30.28
CA ALA A 662 -35.35 -9.62 -29.35
C ALA A 662 -35.83 -9.42 -27.88
N ALA A 663 -36.83 -8.57 -27.66
CA ALA A 663 -37.42 -8.33 -26.35
C ALA A 663 -38.17 -9.57 -25.80
N VAL A 664 -38.84 -10.33 -26.67
CA VAL A 664 -39.51 -11.60 -26.28
C VAL A 664 -38.48 -12.66 -25.89
N GLU A 665 -37.42 -12.86 -26.68
CA GLU A 665 -36.39 -13.85 -26.36
C GLU A 665 -35.58 -13.46 -25.10
N LEU A 666 -35.25 -12.18 -24.91
CA LEU A 666 -34.62 -11.72 -23.67
C LEU A 666 -35.50 -11.99 -22.45
N ARG A 667 -36.81 -11.73 -22.55
CA ARG A 667 -37.77 -12.00 -21.49
C ARG A 667 -37.88 -13.49 -21.18
N ARG A 668 -37.85 -14.35 -22.20
CA ARG A 668 -37.81 -15.81 -22.05
C ARG A 668 -36.52 -16.26 -21.37
N ALA A 669 -35.38 -15.80 -21.86
CA ALA A 669 -34.06 -16.19 -21.36
C ALA A 669 -33.84 -15.80 -19.88
N VAL A 670 -34.29 -14.61 -19.46
CA VAL A 670 -34.19 -14.19 -18.06
C VAL A 670 -35.19 -14.94 -17.17
N ASN A 671 -36.48 -14.99 -17.53
CA ASN A 671 -37.53 -15.50 -16.62
C ASN A 671 -37.71 -17.03 -16.64
N GLU A 672 -37.40 -17.71 -17.74
CA GLU A 672 -37.60 -19.16 -17.90
C GLU A 672 -36.30 -19.95 -17.88
N LEU A 673 -35.19 -19.37 -18.35
CA LEU A 673 -33.88 -20.04 -18.44
C LEU A 673 -32.85 -19.58 -17.38
N GLY A 674 -33.16 -18.53 -16.62
CA GLY A 674 -32.29 -18.02 -15.55
C GLY A 674 -31.03 -17.27 -16.03
N MET A 675 -31.03 -16.73 -17.26
CA MET A 675 -29.92 -15.93 -17.78
C MET A 675 -29.79 -14.59 -17.05
N PHE A 676 -28.56 -14.16 -16.76
CA PHE A 676 -28.28 -12.95 -15.96
C PHE A 676 -28.23 -11.65 -16.78
N GLY A 677 -28.55 -11.72 -18.08
CA GLY A 677 -28.47 -10.62 -19.03
C GLY A 677 -28.40 -11.14 -20.46
N ALA A 678 -27.96 -10.29 -21.39
CA ALA A 678 -27.65 -10.68 -22.77
C ALA A 678 -26.19 -10.34 -23.13
N LEU A 679 -25.66 -11.00 -24.16
CA LEU A 679 -24.45 -10.58 -24.87
C LEU A 679 -24.75 -10.42 -26.37
N LEU A 680 -24.34 -9.29 -26.95
CA LEU A 680 -24.59 -8.92 -28.34
C LEU A 680 -23.26 -8.63 -29.06
N ASP A 681 -23.01 -9.38 -30.14
CA ASP A 681 -21.83 -9.23 -31.01
C ASP A 681 -21.95 -8.01 -31.96
N ASP A 682 -21.71 -6.80 -31.44
CA ASP A 682 -21.80 -5.52 -32.14
C ASP A 682 -23.09 -5.40 -32.98
N PHE A 683 -23.01 -5.13 -34.29
CA PHE A 683 -24.15 -4.98 -35.19
C PHE A 683 -24.69 -6.32 -35.72
N GLN A 684 -26.00 -6.40 -35.91
CA GLN A 684 -26.64 -7.52 -36.61
C GLN A 684 -26.41 -7.37 -38.13
N SER A 685 -25.83 -8.40 -38.75
CA SER A 685 -25.75 -8.54 -40.21
C SER A 685 -27.14 -8.82 -40.79
N PHE A 686 -27.46 -8.22 -41.93
CA PHE A 686 -28.68 -8.53 -42.70
C PHE A 686 -28.46 -8.38 -44.22
N GLY A 687 -29.38 -8.95 -45.00
CA GLY A 687 -29.33 -8.91 -46.47
C GLY A 687 -28.61 -10.12 -47.08
N LEU A 688 -28.93 -10.44 -48.35
CA LEU A 688 -28.44 -11.65 -49.04
C LEU A 688 -26.93 -11.66 -49.32
N ASP A 689 -26.27 -10.53 -49.12
CA ASP A 689 -24.83 -10.30 -49.27
C ASP A 689 -24.12 -10.05 -47.91
N SER A 690 -24.86 -10.12 -46.80
CA SER A 690 -24.42 -9.79 -45.44
C SER A 690 -23.83 -8.38 -45.24
N ASN A 691 -24.08 -7.45 -46.18
CA ASN A 691 -23.56 -6.08 -46.13
C ASN A 691 -24.38 -5.14 -45.25
N GLY A 692 -25.66 -5.45 -45.02
CA GLY A 692 -26.52 -4.66 -44.15
C GLY A 692 -26.08 -4.74 -42.69
N LYS A 693 -25.99 -3.59 -42.01
CA LYS A 693 -25.63 -3.49 -40.59
C LYS A 693 -26.74 -2.81 -39.81
N LYS A 694 -27.26 -3.50 -38.79
CA LYS A 694 -28.27 -3.00 -37.84
C LYS A 694 -27.58 -2.63 -36.52
N TYR A 695 -27.59 -1.33 -36.22
CA TYR A 695 -27.12 -0.76 -34.96
C TYR A 695 -28.33 -0.49 -34.04
N TYR A 696 -28.13 -0.57 -32.72
CA TYR A 696 -29.22 -0.62 -31.74
C TYR A 696 -29.54 0.73 -31.10
N ASP A 697 -29.02 1.81 -31.68
CA ASP A 697 -29.21 3.19 -31.25
C ASP A 697 -30.48 3.85 -31.84
N GLY A 698 -31.17 3.17 -32.75
CA GLY A 698 -32.39 3.65 -33.43
C GLY A 698 -33.67 3.59 -32.59
N PRO A 699 -34.67 4.48 -32.84
CA PRO A 699 -35.96 4.49 -32.13
C PRO A 699 -36.79 3.20 -32.21
N GLU A 700 -36.52 2.33 -33.19
CA GLU A 700 -37.11 1.00 -33.31
C GLU A 700 -36.64 0.05 -32.18
N TYR A 701 -35.41 0.21 -31.70
CA TYR A 701 -34.85 -0.60 -30.60
C TYR A 701 -35.34 -0.16 -29.21
N HIS A 702 -36.19 0.87 -29.13
CA HIS A 702 -36.76 1.31 -27.85
C HIS A 702 -37.49 0.18 -27.09
N VAL A 703 -38.19 -0.73 -27.78
CA VAL A 703 -38.93 -1.85 -27.12
C VAL A 703 -37.99 -2.87 -26.47
N PHE A 704 -36.81 -3.06 -27.06
CA PHE A 704 -35.74 -3.88 -26.47
C PHE A 704 -35.17 -3.20 -25.22
N TRP A 705 -34.74 -1.93 -25.33
CA TRP A 705 -34.18 -1.19 -24.19
C TRP A 705 -35.18 -0.92 -23.05
N GLU A 706 -36.48 -0.81 -23.36
CA GLU A 706 -37.56 -0.80 -22.37
C GLU A 706 -37.65 -2.12 -21.61
N THR A 707 -37.56 -3.26 -22.32
CA THR A 707 -37.56 -4.60 -21.72
C THR A 707 -36.29 -4.87 -20.90
N VAL A 708 -35.13 -4.40 -21.35
CA VAL A 708 -33.87 -4.43 -20.56
C VAL A 708 -34.05 -3.68 -19.24
N GLN A 709 -34.66 -2.49 -19.27
CA GLN A 709 -34.95 -1.69 -18.06
C GLN A 709 -36.05 -2.31 -17.17
N GLU A 710 -37.01 -3.06 -17.75
CA GLU A 710 -38.06 -3.74 -17.00
C GLU A 710 -37.54 -4.97 -16.24
N LEU A 711 -36.73 -5.79 -16.92
CA LEU A 711 -36.06 -6.97 -16.35
C LEU A 711 -34.92 -6.58 -15.40
N ASP A 712 -34.39 -5.36 -15.54
CA ASP A 712 -33.33 -4.79 -14.71
C ASP A 712 -32.05 -5.66 -14.78
N VAL A 713 -31.70 -6.08 -15.99
CA VAL A 713 -30.49 -6.87 -16.31
C VAL A 713 -29.54 -6.07 -17.22
N PRO A 714 -28.21 -6.28 -17.14
CA PRO A 714 -27.27 -5.66 -18.06
C PRO A 714 -27.29 -6.28 -19.47
N VAL A 715 -26.89 -5.49 -20.46
CA VAL A 715 -26.56 -5.95 -21.82
C VAL A 715 -25.06 -5.82 -22.04
N TYR A 716 -24.39 -6.94 -22.29
CA TYR A 716 -23.00 -6.96 -22.71
C TYR A 716 -22.91 -6.68 -24.21
N MET A 717 -22.08 -5.72 -24.60
CA MET A 717 -21.78 -5.38 -25.99
C MET A 717 -20.35 -5.85 -26.30
N HIS A 718 -20.24 -6.89 -27.12
CA HIS A 718 -19.00 -7.60 -27.44
C HIS A 718 -18.61 -7.33 -28.91
N PRO A 719 -17.32 -7.23 -29.27
CA PRO A 719 -16.92 -6.98 -30.65
C PRO A 719 -17.09 -8.21 -31.56
N ARG A 720 -16.92 -8.03 -32.87
CA ARG A 720 -17.03 -9.14 -33.84
C ARG A 720 -16.12 -9.02 -35.04
N TYR A 721 -15.96 -10.13 -35.74
CA TYR A 721 -15.33 -10.17 -37.05
C TYR A 721 -16.22 -9.52 -38.14
N PRO A 722 -15.61 -8.80 -39.11
CA PRO A 722 -16.30 -8.19 -40.24
C PRO A 722 -16.69 -9.24 -41.29
N ALA A 723 -17.71 -8.93 -42.09
CA ALA A 723 -18.28 -9.80 -43.12
C ALA A 723 -18.57 -9.01 -44.41
N GLY A 724 -19.11 -9.67 -45.44
CA GLY A 724 -19.54 -9.03 -46.69
C GLY A 724 -18.40 -8.39 -47.46
N GLU A 725 -18.60 -7.15 -47.94
CA GLU A 725 -17.62 -6.33 -48.66
C GLU A 725 -16.36 -6.02 -47.84
N ASP A 726 -16.46 -5.82 -46.51
CA ASP A 726 -15.35 -5.36 -45.68
C ASP A 726 -14.13 -6.31 -45.72
N ILE A 727 -14.36 -7.61 -45.92
CA ILE A 727 -13.32 -8.65 -46.03
C ILE A 727 -12.90 -8.96 -47.49
N GLN A 728 -13.60 -8.44 -48.49
CA GLN A 728 -13.23 -8.62 -49.91
C GLN A 728 -11.91 -7.88 -50.21
N PRO A 729 -11.13 -8.30 -51.23
CA PRO A 729 -9.81 -7.72 -51.51
C PRO A 729 -9.78 -6.19 -51.71
N HIS A 730 -10.91 -5.59 -52.09
CA HIS A 730 -11.10 -4.14 -52.28
C HIS A 730 -11.74 -3.43 -51.06
N GLY A 731 -12.23 -4.17 -50.07
CA GLY A 731 -12.90 -3.65 -48.88
C GLY A 731 -11.95 -3.08 -47.82
N LYS A 732 -12.53 -2.60 -46.71
CA LYS A 732 -11.83 -1.95 -45.58
C LYS A 732 -10.65 -2.77 -45.06
N TYR A 733 -10.85 -4.08 -44.90
CA TYR A 733 -9.91 -4.99 -44.25
C TYR A 733 -9.30 -6.07 -45.15
N GLY A 734 -9.84 -6.33 -46.35
CA GLY A 734 -9.37 -7.45 -47.19
C GLY A 734 -7.88 -7.41 -47.59
N ALA A 735 -7.33 -6.21 -47.81
CA ALA A 735 -5.90 -5.98 -48.05
C ALA A 735 -5.09 -5.76 -46.74
N ARG A 736 -5.73 -5.80 -45.57
CA ARG A 736 -5.19 -5.45 -44.25
C ARG A 736 -5.55 -6.49 -43.18
N LYS A 737 -5.57 -7.77 -43.54
CA LYS A 737 -6.08 -8.86 -42.67
C LYS A 737 -5.39 -8.94 -41.29
N HIS A 738 -4.16 -8.45 -41.18
CA HIS A 738 -3.41 -8.33 -39.93
C HIS A 738 -3.99 -7.32 -38.91
N LEU A 739 -5.00 -6.54 -39.29
CA LEU A 739 -5.74 -5.65 -38.38
C LEU A 739 -7.03 -6.28 -37.82
N ILE A 740 -7.50 -7.39 -38.40
CA ILE A 740 -8.79 -8.01 -38.06
C ILE A 740 -8.69 -8.72 -36.70
N GLY A 741 -9.74 -8.65 -35.88
CA GLY A 741 -9.74 -9.22 -34.52
C GLY A 741 -9.35 -8.21 -33.43
N ALA A 742 -9.12 -8.74 -32.23
CA ALA A 742 -8.82 -7.98 -31.00
C ALA A 742 -7.67 -6.96 -31.15
N ALA A 743 -6.65 -7.27 -31.96
CA ALA A 743 -5.47 -6.44 -32.11
C ALA A 743 -5.74 -4.98 -32.54
N VAL A 744 -6.74 -4.74 -33.41
CA VAL A 744 -7.09 -3.38 -33.88
C VAL A 744 -8.58 -3.25 -34.23
N GLN A 745 -9.12 -4.14 -35.06
CA GLN A 745 -10.43 -3.93 -35.69
C GLN A 745 -11.61 -3.98 -34.70
N PHE A 746 -11.55 -4.85 -33.69
CA PHE A 746 -12.61 -5.00 -32.69
C PHE A 746 -12.96 -3.67 -32.00
N HIS A 747 -11.98 -3.03 -31.35
CA HIS A 747 -12.24 -1.78 -30.64
C HIS A 747 -12.62 -0.62 -31.57
N LEU A 748 -12.12 -0.60 -32.82
CA LEU A 748 -12.47 0.45 -33.78
C LEU A 748 -13.93 0.39 -34.26
N ASP A 749 -14.46 -0.82 -34.50
CA ASP A 749 -15.83 -0.99 -34.98
C ASP A 749 -16.84 -0.93 -33.83
N LEU A 750 -16.57 -1.59 -32.69
CA LEU A 750 -17.49 -1.56 -31.53
C LEU A 750 -17.54 -0.19 -30.86
N SER A 751 -16.42 0.52 -30.71
CA SER A 751 -16.44 1.84 -30.04
C SER A 751 -17.34 2.86 -30.76
N PHE A 752 -17.45 2.77 -32.10
CA PHE A 752 -18.40 3.56 -32.87
C PHE A 752 -19.86 3.31 -32.43
N HIS A 753 -20.26 2.04 -32.25
CA HIS A 753 -21.61 1.67 -31.82
C HIS A 753 -21.89 2.18 -30.40
N ILE A 754 -20.92 2.11 -29.48
CA ILE A 754 -21.07 2.62 -28.11
C ILE A 754 -21.20 4.15 -28.08
N TYR A 755 -20.42 4.89 -28.89
CA TYR A 755 -20.62 6.33 -29.05
C TYR A 755 -22.00 6.65 -29.65
N ALA A 756 -22.45 5.89 -30.66
CA ALA A 756 -23.78 6.05 -31.25
C ALA A 756 -24.89 5.86 -30.21
N LEU A 757 -24.86 4.74 -29.46
CA LEU A 757 -25.79 4.41 -28.39
C LEU A 757 -25.84 5.48 -27.30
N CYS A 758 -24.69 5.98 -26.82
CA CYS A 758 -24.65 7.10 -25.89
C CYS A 758 -25.27 8.39 -26.46
N SER A 759 -25.05 8.65 -27.76
CA SER A 759 -25.49 9.89 -28.41
C SER A 759 -26.99 9.92 -28.78
N SER A 760 -27.64 8.75 -28.80
CA SER A 760 -29.02 8.53 -29.24
C SER A 760 -30.11 9.09 -28.33
N GLY A 761 -29.81 9.28 -27.04
CA GLY A 761 -30.80 9.57 -26.00
C GLY A 761 -31.53 8.34 -25.44
N ILE A 762 -31.14 7.10 -25.80
CA ILE A 762 -31.70 5.86 -25.21
C ILE A 762 -31.53 5.84 -23.68
N PHE A 763 -30.35 6.15 -23.16
CA PHE A 763 -30.11 6.26 -21.72
C PHE A 763 -30.88 7.43 -21.06
N ASP A 764 -31.32 8.44 -21.82
CA ASP A 764 -32.16 9.52 -21.28
C ASP A 764 -33.64 9.17 -21.18
N LYS A 765 -34.06 8.11 -21.86
CA LYS A 765 -35.41 7.54 -21.87
C LYS A 765 -35.51 6.32 -20.94
N PHE A 766 -34.46 5.52 -20.89
CA PHE A 766 -34.35 4.32 -20.06
C PHE A 766 -33.12 4.40 -19.13
N PRO A 767 -33.10 5.33 -18.15
CA PRO A 767 -31.90 5.67 -17.39
C PRO A 767 -31.37 4.56 -16.47
N ARG A 768 -32.11 3.47 -16.23
CA ARG A 768 -31.58 2.32 -15.49
C ARG A 768 -30.84 1.31 -16.36
N VAL A 769 -30.98 1.34 -17.70
CA VAL A 769 -30.28 0.41 -18.59
C VAL A 769 -28.79 0.42 -18.27
N GLN A 770 -28.23 -0.75 -17.96
CA GLN A 770 -26.80 -0.93 -17.79
C GLN A 770 -26.24 -1.68 -19.02
N VAL A 771 -25.10 -1.20 -19.51
CA VAL A 771 -24.33 -1.81 -20.59
C VAL A 771 -22.94 -2.17 -20.07
N VAL A 772 -22.40 -3.30 -20.54
CA VAL A 772 -21.04 -3.73 -20.23
C VAL A 772 -20.25 -3.88 -21.53
N ILE A 773 -18.97 -3.50 -21.55
CA ILE A 773 -18.08 -3.60 -22.70
C ILE A 773 -16.70 -4.17 -22.29
N GLY A 774 -16.10 -4.95 -23.19
CA GLY A 774 -14.81 -5.63 -22.96
C GLY A 774 -13.58 -4.71 -23.05
N HIS A 775 -12.41 -5.34 -23.01
CA HIS A 775 -11.15 -4.76 -23.50
C HIS A 775 -10.71 -3.42 -22.87
N LEU A 776 -11.03 -3.20 -21.59
CA LEU A 776 -10.92 -1.91 -20.90
C LEU A 776 -11.69 -0.76 -21.57
N GLY A 777 -12.89 -1.07 -22.06
CA GLY A 777 -13.83 -0.11 -22.64
C GLY A 777 -13.55 0.26 -24.10
N GLU A 778 -13.00 -0.66 -24.89
CA GLU A 778 -12.73 -0.47 -26.32
C GLU A 778 -11.91 0.80 -26.65
N GLY A 779 -11.00 1.19 -25.74
CA GLY A 779 -10.22 2.42 -25.82
C GLY A 779 -11.01 3.73 -25.66
N ILE A 780 -12.34 3.67 -25.43
CA ILE A 780 -13.17 4.85 -25.19
C ILE A 780 -12.72 5.66 -23.96
N PRO A 781 -12.42 5.07 -22.78
CA PRO A 781 -12.01 5.84 -21.61
C PRO A 781 -10.85 6.80 -21.89
N PHE A 782 -9.84 6.35 -22.65
CA PHE A 782 -8.69 7.18 -23.04
C PHE A 782 -9.07 8.38 -23.94
N ASN A 783 -10.12 8.23 -24.74
CA ASN A 783 -10.60 9.26 -25.66
C ASN A 783 -11.79 10.09 -25.11
N LEU A 784 -12.38 9.75 -23.96
CA LEU A 784 -13.59 10.39 -23.40
C LEU A 784 -13.47 11.92 -23.36
N TRP A 785 -12.39 12.46 -22.77
CA TRP A 785 -12.17 13.92 -22.70
C TRP A 785 -12.22 14.59 -24.07
N ARG A 786 -11.62 13.95 -25.09
CA ARG A 786 -11.60 14.48 -26.46
C ARG A 786 -12.97 14.38 -27.12
N ALA A 787 -13.66 13.26 -26.94
CA ALA A 787 -15.01 13.06 -27.45
C ALA A 787 -15.96 14.12 -26.86
N ASP A 788 -15.98 14.29 -25.54
CA ASP A 788 -16.85 15.24 -24.85
C ASP A 788 -16.50 16.70 -25.13
N HIS A 789 -15.22 17.05 -25.21
CA HIS A 789 -14.80 18.40 -25.59
C HIS A 789 -15.37 18.82 -26.96
N TRP A 790 -15.42 17.90 -27.93
CA TRP A 790 -15.99 18.19 -29.25
C TRP A 790 -17.52 18.05 -29.30
N TYR A 791 -18.08 17.11 -28.55
CA TYR A 791 -19.52 16.85 -28.51
C TYR A 791 -20.30 17.95 -27.78
N ASN A 792 -19.72 18.55 -26.75
CA ASN A 792 -20.30 19.68 -26.02
C ASN A 792 -20.13 21.05 -26.72
N LYS A 793 -19.45 21.16 -27.87
CA LYS A 793 -19.37 22.44 -28.61
C LYS A 793 -20.76 22.88 -29.06
N PRO A 794 -21.08 24.19 -29.05
CA PRO A 794 -22.45 24.68 -29.26
C PRO A 794 -23.17 24.10 -30.48
N VAL A 795 -22.48 23.98 -31.62
CA VAL A 795 -23.04 23.43 -32.87
C VAL A 795 -23.45 21.95 -32.74
N LYS A 796 -22.71 21.14 -31.98
CA LYS A 796 -23.03 19.72 -31.74
C LYS A 796 -24.02 19.56 -30.58
N LYS A 797 -23.85 20.33 -29.50
CA LYS A 797 -24.75 20.31 -28.34
C LYS A 797 -26.18 20.79 -28.67
N ALA A 798 -26.33 21.67 -29.67
CA ALA A 798 -27.65 22.12 -30.15
C ALA A 798 -28.36 21.09 -31.07
N THR A 799 -27.67 20.04 -31.54
CA THR A 799 -28.21 19.05 -32.50
C THR A 799 -28.14 17.62 -31.99
N ARG A 800 -27.73 17.37 -30.75
CA ARG A 800 -27.64 16.02 -30.21
C ARG A 800 -28.98 15.56 -29.63
N PRO A 801 -29.40 14.30 -29.85
CA PRO A 801 -30.52 13.71 -29.14
C PRO A 801 -30.30 13.60 -27.62
N SER A 802 -29.06 13.35 -27.19
CA SER A 802 -28.75 13.11 -25.78
C SER A 802 -28.77 14.37 -24.89
N LYS A 803 -29.33 14.26 -23.69
CA LYS A 803 -29.34 15.32 -22.68
C LYS A 803 -27.91 15.53 -22.15
N HIS A 804 -27.24 14.44 -21.80
CA HIS A 804 -25.90 14.42 -21.22
C HIS A 804 -24.82 14.06 -22.27
N ASP A 805 -23.58 13.97 -21.83
CA ASP A 805 -22.38 13.69 -22.63
C ASP A 805 -21.79 12.31 -22.30
N TYR A 806 -20.73 11.89 -23.00
CA TYR A 806 -20.23 10.52 -22.94
C TYR A 806 -19.72 10.16 -21.56
N LYS A 807 -18.96 11.04 -20.88
CA LYS A 807 -18.49 10.78 -19.51
C LYS A 807 -19.66 10.63 -18.53
N TYR A 808 -20.77 11.34 -18.70
CA TYR A 808 -21.96 11.07 -17.86
C TYR A 808 -22.47 9.64 -18.04
N TYR A 809 -22.71 9.17 -19.26
CA TYR A 809 -23.19 7.80 -19.49
C TYR A 809 -22.17 6.73 -19.09
N PHE A 810 -20.87 7.03 -19.20
CA PHE A 810 -19.78 6.17 -18.70
C PHE A 810 -19.66 6.10 -17.17
N LEU A 811 -20.29 7.01 -16.43
CA LEU A 811 -20.41 6.95 -14.97
C LEU A 811 -21.76 6.38 -14.49
N HIS A 812 -22.80 6.42 -15.32
CA HIS A 812 -24.19 6.10 -14.93
C HIS A 812 -24.78 4.83 -15.57
N ASN A 813 -24.36 4.49 -16.80
CA ASN A 813 -24.98 3.44 -17.61
C ASN A 813 -23.99 2.40 -18.15
N ILE A 814 -22.73 2.75 -18.39
CA ILE A 814 -21.73 1.82 -18.92
C ILE A 814 -20.77 1.39 -17.80
N SER A 815 -20.44 0.10 -17.78
CA SER A 815 -19.30 -0.47 -17.06
C SER A 815 -18.37 -1.19 -18.05
N ILE A 816 -17.10 -1.39 -17.68
CA ILE A 816 -16.07 -2.01 -18.52
C ILE A 816 -15.52 -3.28 -17.87
N THR A 817 -14.90 -4.17 -18.65
CA THR A 817 -14.16 -5.34 -18.12
C THR A 817 -12.69 -5.38 -18.53
N THR A 818 -11.92 -6.31 -17.96
CA THR A 818 -10.48 -6.53 -18.20
C THR A 818 -10.16 -7.53 -19.31
N SER A 819 -11.15 -8.01 -20.08
CA SER A 819 -10.97 -9.07 -21.07
C SER A 819 -9.88 -8.75 -22.10
N GLY A 820 -9.03 -9.73 -22.42
CA GLY A 820 -7.90 -9.61 -23.37
C GLY A 820 -6.94 -8.42 -23.14
N ASN A 821 -6.99 -7.76 -21.97
CA ASN A 821 -6.33 -6.49 -21.74
C ASN A 821 -5.78 -6.41 -20.31
N PHE A 822 -4.83 -7.31 -20.02
CA PHE A 822 -4.14 -7.48 -18.74
C PHE A 822 -3.09 -6.37 -18.49
N SER A 823 -3.50 -5.11 -18.71
CA SER A 823 -2.67 -3.93 -18.55
C SER A 823 -2.95 -3.26 -17.20
N THR A 824 -2.06 -3.44 -16.22
CA THR A 824 -2.21 -2.80 -14.88
C THR A 824 -2.27 -1.27 -14.99
N ALA A 825 -1.56 -0.68 -15.96
CA ALA A 825 -1.59 0.76 -16.24
C ALA A 825 -2.92 1.18 -16.90
N GLY A 826 -3.43 0.38 -17.85
CA GLY A 826 -4.74 0.62 -18.47
C GLY A 826 -5.88 0.53 -17.47
N LEU A 827 -5.86 -0.48 -16.59
CA LEU A 827 -6.86 -0.64 -15.54
C LEU A 827 -6.80 0.52 -14.53
N LYS A 828 -5.60 0.91 -14.05
CA LYS A 828 -5.47 2.08 -13.15
C LYS A 828 -6.01 3.37 -13.80
N PHE A 829 -5.68 3.63 -15.06
CA PHE A 829 -6.25 4.76 -15.80
C PHE A 829 -7.79 4.70 -15.89
N CYS A 830 -8.38 3.54 -16.14
CA CYS A 830 -9.84 3.41 -16.20
C CYS A 830 -10.50 3.54 -14.82
N LEU A 831 -9.85 3.10 -13.75
CA LEU A 831 -10.30 3.31 -12.37
C LEU A 831 -10.29 4.79 -11.98
N GLU A 832 -9.32 5.56 -12.48
CA GLU A 832 -9.26 7.02 -12.32
C GLU A 832 -10.32 7.76 -13.17
N GLU A 833 -10.55 7.33 -14.42
CA GLU A 833 -11.46 8.00 -15.35
C GLU A 833 -12.95 7.67 -15.11
N LEU A 834 -13.26 6.45 -14.64
CA LEU A 834 -14.63 5.89 -14.48
C LEU A 834 -15.03 5.56 -13.04
N GLY A 835 -14.08 5.42 -12.11
CA GLY A 835 -14.32 4.94 -10.76
C GLY A 835 -14.37 3.41 -10.63
N ALA A 836 -14.03 2.92 -9.43
CA ALA A 836 -13.87 1.48 -9.16
C ALA A 836 -15.15 0.65 -9.30
N ASP A 837 -16.33 1.26 -9.12
CA ASP A 837 -17.63 0.61 -9.30
C ASP A 837 -17.98 0.28 -10.77
N ARG A 838 -17.22 0.81 -11.73
CA ARG A 838 -17.43 0.65 -13.18
C ARG A 838 -16.45 -0.29 -13.88
N CYS A 839 -15.47 -0.84 -13.19
CA CYS A 839 -14.54 -1.83 -13.75
C CYS A 839 -14.84 -3.23 -13.19
N LEU A 840 -14.83 -4.27 -14.03
CA LEU A 840 -15.08 -5.67 -13.65
C LEU A 840 -13.95 -6.57 -14.17
N PHE A 841 -13.72 -7.70 -13.51
CA PHE A 841 -12.79 -8.72 -13.98
C PHE A 841 -13.42 -9.62 -15.06
N ALA A 842 -12.60 -9.98 -16.04
CA ALA A 842 -12.93 -10.78 -17.21
C ALA A 842 -11.64 -11.36 -17.81
N ILE A 843 -11.73 -12.51 -18.48
CA ILE A 843 -10.57 -13.21 -19.06
C ILE A 843 -10.60 -13.18 -20.59
N ASP A 844 -11.76 -13.36 -21.25
CA ASP A 844 -11.88 -13.84 -22.64
C ASP A 844 -11.34 -15.27 -22.83
N TYR A 845 -11.65 -16.17 -21.89
CA TYR A 845 -11.37 -17.59 -22.11
C TYR A 845 -12.39 -18.15 -23.12
N PRO A 846 -11.95 -18.80 -24.22
CA PRO A 846 -10.66 -19.49 -24.38
C PRO A 846 -9.67 -18.86 -25.38
N TYR A 847 -9.90 -17.61 -25.81
CA TYR A 847 -9.00 -16.88 -26.69
C TYR A 847 -7.73 -16.48 -25.93
N ASP A 848 -7.90 -15.93 -24.73
CA ASP A 848 -6.87 -15.76 -23.71
C ASP A 848 -6.87 -16.91 -22.68
N THR A 849 -5.92 -16.89 -21.73
CA THR A 849 -5.73 -17.98 -20.76
C THR A 849 -6.09 -17.59 -19.33
N ILE A 850 -6.69 -18.53 -18.59
CA ILE A 850 -7.06 -18.35 -17.18
C ILE A 850 -5.80 -18.09 -16.34
N GLU A 851 -4.72 -18.81 -16.65
CA GLU A 851 -3.42 -18.71 -16.00
C GLU A 851 -2.79 -17.31 -16.16
N GLU A 852 -2.82 -16.73 -17.35
CA GLU A 852 -2.27 -15.40 -17.61
C GLU A 852 -3.09 -14.31 -16.93
N ALA A 853 -4.42 -14.34 -17.12
CA ALA A 853 -5.33 -13.40 -16.49
C ALA A 853 -5.28 -13.46 -14.96
N GLN A 854 -5.18 -14.66 -14.36
CA GLN A 854 -5.07 -14.83 -12.92
C GLN A 854 -3.68 -14.51 -12.38
N SER A 855 -2.60 -14.84 -13.10
CA SER A 855 -1.24 -14.43 -12.72
C SER A 855 -1.13 -12.91 -12.68
N TRP A 856 -1.56 -12.23 -13.75
CA TRP A 856 -1.71 -10.78 -13.78
C TRP A 856 -2.59 -10.29 -12.63
N TRP A 857 -3.79 -10.85 -12.44
CA TRP A 857 -4.71 -10.40 -11.41
C TRP A 857 -4.15 -10.55 -10.00
N LYS A 858 -3.40 -11.62 -9.71
CA LYS A 858 -2.70 -11.82 -8.43
C LYS A 858 -1.68 -10.70 -8.19
N ASP A 859 -0.92 -10.32 -9.22
CA ASP A 859 0.10 -9.27 -9.17
C ASP A 859 -0.43 -7.82 -9.33
N VAL A 860 -1.70 -7.62 -9.73
CA VAL A 860 -2.31 -6.28 -9.84
C VAL A 860 -2.29 -5.55 -8.49
N ASP A 861 -1.42 -4.55 -8.39
CA ASP A 861 -1.25 -3.64 -7.26
C ASP A 861 -2.43 -2.66 -7.17
N LEU A 862 -3.52 -3.11 -6.54
CA LEU A 862 -4.69 -2.29 -6.18
C LEU A 862 -5.04 -2.46 -4.69
N PRO A 863 -5.61 -1.43 -4.04
CA PRO A 863 -6.19 -1.56 -2.71
C PRO A 863 -7.17 -2.74 -2.63
N LEU A 864 -7.11 -3.54 -1.57
CA LEU A 864 -7.90 -4.78 -1.46
C LEU A 864 -9.41 -4.56 -1.63
N ALA A 865 -9.94 -3.40 -1.25
CA ALA A 865 -11.33 -3.03 -1.52
C ALA A 865 -11.62 -2.91 -3.03
N GLN A 866 -10.79 -2.17 -3.79
CA GLN A 866 -10.94 -2.10 -5.26
C GLN A 866 -10.71 -3.47 -5.92
N LYS A 867 -9.76 -4.27 -5.40
CA LYS A 867 -9.49 -5.62 -5.88
C LYS A 867 -10.65 -6.59 -5.62
N ARG A 868 -11.42 -6.39 -4.55
CA ARG A 868 -12.69 -7.11 -4.31
C ARG A 868 -13.83 -6.61 -5.19
N LEU A 869 -13.99 -5.28 -5.34
CA LEU A 869 -14.99 -4.67 -6.23
C LEU A 869 -14.82 -5.18 -7.67
N VAL A 870 -13.68 -4.89 -8.28
CA VAL A 870 -13.39 -5.26 -9.68
C VAL A 870 -13.35 -6.78 -9.85
N GLY A 871 -12.62 -7.48 -8.97
CA GLY A 871 -12.42 -8.92 -9.07
C GLY A 871 -13.65 -9.78 -8.80
N ARG A 872 -14.71 -9.23 -8.18
CA ARG A 872 -15.87 -10.00 -7.71
C ARG A 872 -17.13 -9.17 -7.51
N GLU A 873 -17.12 -8.24 -6.55
CA GLU A 873 -18.35 -7.69 -5.96
C GLU A 873 -19.16 -6.83 -6.95
N ASN A 874 -18.50 -6.17 -7.92
CA ASN A 874 -19.17 -5.45 -9.00
C ASN A 874 -19.96 -6.39 -9.91
N ALA A 875 -19.41 -7.56 -10.25
CA ALA A 875 -20.09 -8.58 -11.04
C ALA A 875 -21.32 -9.13 -10.30
N ILE A 876 -21.16 -9.48 -9.03
CA ILE A 876 -22.25 -9.95 -8.17
C ILE A 876 -23.37 -8.91 -8.09
N ARG A 877 -23.03 -7.64 -7.87
CA ARG A 877 -23.98 -6.54 -7.74
C ARG A 877 -24.70 -6.20 -9.05
N LEU A 878 -23.99 -6.21 -10.18
CA LEU A 878 -24.52 -5.81 -11.49
C LEU A 878 -25.38 -6.89 -12.14
N PHE A 879 -24.93 -8.16 -12.05
CA PHE A 879 -25.62 -9.31 -12.64
C PHE A 879 -26.48 -10.08 -11.62
N LYS A 880 -26.56 -9.63 -10.36
CA LYS A 880 -27.38 -10.22 -9.28
C LYS A 880 -27.06 -11.71 -9.02
N LEU A 881 -25.77 -12.05 -9.06
CA LEU A 881 -25.30 -13.44 -8.98
C LEU A 881 -25.57 -14.07 -7.60
N PRO A 882 -25.86 -15.38 -7.52
CA PRO A 882 -26.29 -16.07 -6.29
C PRO A 882 -25.15 -16.34 -5.28
N THR A 883 -24.04 -15.61 -5.35
CA THR A 883 -22.76 -15.94 -4.74
C THR A 883 -22.58 -15.39 -3.31
N GLY A 884 -23.51 -15.76 -2.40
CA GLY A 884 -23.33 -15.53 -0.96
C GLY A 884 -24.51 -15.94 -0.07
N SER A 885 -24.39 -17.12 0.58
CA SER A 885 -25.20 -17.55 1.73
C SER A 885 -24.35 -18.34 2.73
#